data_AF-A0A7V1RGG5-F1
#
_entry.id   AF-A0A7V1RGG5-F1
#
_cell.length_a   1.000
_cell.length_b   1.000
_cell.length_c   1.000
_cell.angle_alpha   90.00
_cell.angle_beta   90.00
_cell.angle_gamma   90.00
#
_symmetry.space_group_name_H-M   'P 1'
#
loop_
_entity.id
_entity.type
_entity.pdbx_description
1 polymer ?
#
loop_
_entity_poly.entity_id
_entity_poly.type
_entity_poly.pdbx_seq_one_letter_code
_entity_poly.pdbx_strand_id
1 'polypeptide(L)'
;MGPPPVPRRRPALGQWREPALIRAVLATGLLALAPAGSASAEALARIQVVPPRVVLEGREGRQRLVVDGVRRDGSVLDATGSARFAVTDPRVARVDARGLVTACRDGEAWIAVRVGGVSGRIPVTVRGTLRPVRWSFTRHVEPILARFGCSSGPCHGSGSGKGGFRLSLRGYDPVLDWIRIRTEGRGRRIAPARPEQSLLLRKPSLAVPHAGGLRLRRDSLEYRILTEWLGAGAPGPSPQDPRVAALRVHPGDRLLRAGERQQLQVRAIYTDGSSEDVTHWAKYASNEEPIARVDEHGRVQMRRPGETAVTAWYAGKVAFARLGVPFAEGRTARQAPTTASGFIDRLVDRQLRRLGLVPSPQCTDAEFVRRAHLDVIGTLPTVEEMRPFLADRRPGRRERLVDTLLARPEFVDFWASRWSDLFRVNRDLLGEKGMWRLSAWVREQVARNTPWDEMARKLILAGGTTDSCGPANFYRMGARPEEFGETVSQVFLGIRVQCAKCHNHPFEKWTQTDYYRMAAYFARVGRKELPGGRLVVFARPEGEVAHPRLGLPVAPAPFDGPPLAPDAPGDRREHLARWITAPRNPHFARSIVNRVWRHYMGRGLVEPVDDMRATNPASNEPLLQALTAHFVRSGFDLKRLMRTILVSRAYQRSSRALPGNAGDDRFYSRWLVKRVGAEVLLDAVAQVTGQPHKFGGIPQGVRAIGLPDTRIGSRFLDLFGRPARQVACECERSSEPSVAQALHLISAEDLNARLSAPRGALEQLLRSGATDREVLRHLHLSALGRPPTEREARAVLAALPGPGATAERRQVFSDLLWALITSPEFAFNH
;
A
#
# COMPACT_ATOMS: atom_id res chain seq x y z
N MET A 1 4.27 -47.09 -29.71
CA MET A 1 4.61 -47.56 -28.36
C MET A 1 4.60 -46.37 -27.41
N GLY A 2 3.57 -46.26 -26.58
CA GLY A 2 3.45 -45.23 -25.55
C GLY A 2 3.09 -45.91 -24.22
N PRO A 3 3.56 -45.39 -23.07
CA PRO A 3 3.38 -46.05 -21.77
C PRO A 3 1.94 -45.89 -21.23
N PRO A 4 1.48 -46.80 -20.35
CA PRO A 4 0.10 -46.82 -19.84
C PRO A 4 -0.10 -45.85 -18.64
N PRO A 5 -1.37 -45.52 -18.29
CA PRO A 5 -1.68 -44.57 -17.22
C PRO A 5 -1.73 -45.21 -15.82
N VAL A 6 -1.29 -44.45 -14.81
CA VAL A 6 -1.30 -44.81 -13.38
C VAL A 6 -2.57 -44.28 -12.69
N PRO A 7 -3.26 -45.05 -11.82
CA PRO A 7 -4.48 -44.60 -11.13
C PRO A 7 -4.19 -43.86 -9.81
N ARG A 8 -5.03 -42.86 -9.49
CA ARG A 8 -4.99 -42.08 -8.23
C ARG A 8 -5.86 -42.75 -7.15
N ARG A 9 -5.26 -43.10 -6.00
CA ARG A 9 -5.97 -43.45 -4.76
C ARG A 9 -6.23 -42.21 -3.90
N ARG A 10 -7.43 -42.12 -3.31
CA ARG A 10 -7.79 -41.27 -2.16
C ARG A 10 -7.87 -42.15 -0.90
N PRO A 11 -7.45 -41.70 0.29
CA PRO A 11 -7.78 -42.40 1.53
C PRO A 11 -9.09 -41.90 2.15
N ALA A 12 -9.78 -42.85 2.79
CA ALA A 12 -11.09 -42.75 3.40
C ALA A 12 -11.07 -42.07 4.78
N LEU A 13 -12.17 -41.39 5.11
CA LEU A 13 -12.46 -40.81 6.42
C LEU A 13 -13.09 -41.87 7.33
N GLY A 14 -12.47 -42.11 8.48
CA GLY A 14 -12.97 -43.00 9.53
C GLY A 14 -13.98 -42.31 10.45
N GLN A 15 -15.08 -43.02 10.69
CA GLN A 15 -16.17 -42.72 11.61
C GLN A 15 -15.73 -42.81 13.08
N TRP A 16 -16.23 -41.91 13.93
CA TRP A 16 -16.41 -42.17 15.35
C TRP A 16 -17.84 -41.80 15.77
N ARG A 17 -18.43 -42.70 16.54
CA ARG A 17 -19.86 -42.91 16.82
C ARG A 17 -20.37 -42.01 17.95
N GLU A 18 -21.60 -41.51 17.81
CA GLU A 18 -22.45 -41.05 18.92
C GLU A 18 -23.13 -42.25 19.61
N PRO A 19 -23.53 -42.12 20.89
CA PRO A 19 -24.66 -42.86 21.43
C PRO A 19 -25.84 -41.93 21.77
N ALA A 20 -27.04 -42.37 21.43
CA ALA A 20 -28.30 -41.71 21.71
C ALA A 20 -29.06 -42.37 22.89
N LEU A 21 -29.80 -41.51 23.60
CA LEU A 21 -31.08 -41.72 24.30
C LEU A 21 -31.10 -42.38 25.70
N ILE A 22 -31.70 -41.65 26.66
CA ILE A 22 -32.88 -42.08 27.44
C ILE A 22 -33.73 -40.84 27.87
N ARG A 23 -34.98 -40.86 27.39
CA ARG A 23 -36.30 -40.41 27.90
C ARG A 23 -36.50 -39.19 28.84
N ALA A 24 -37.18 -38.18 28.29
CA ALA A 24 -38.47 -37.56 28.67
C ALA A 24 -38.89 -37.39 30.16
N VAL A 25 -39.10 -36.12 30.55
CA VAL A 25 -40.23 -35.65 31.38
C VAL A 25 -40.74 -34.31 30.80
N LEU A 26 -42.04 -34.23 30.56
CA LEU A 26 -42.81 -33.06 30.13
C LEU A 26 -43.06 -32.11 31.31
N ALA A 27 -42.98 -30.79 31.08
CA ALA A 27 -44.08 -29.83 31.27
C ALA A 27 -43.61 -28.37 31.45
N THR A 28 -44.26 -27.48 30.67
CA THR A 28 -44.58 -26.08 30.97
C THR A 28 -43.47 -25.06 31.22
N GLY A 29 -43.22 -24.24 30.19
CA GLY A 29 -42.55 -22.95 30.30
C GLY A 29 -42.63 -22.17 28.99
N LEU A 30 -43.77 -21.51 28.75
CA LEU A 30 -43.94 -20.53 27.67
C LEU A 30 -43.00 -19.34 27.95
N LEU A 31 -41.76 -19.41 27.46
CA LEU A 31 -40.87 -18.25 27.35
C LEU A 31 -40.93 -17.75 25.92
N ALA A 32 -41.56 -16.59 25.77
CA ALA A 32 -41.63 -15.83 24.54
C ALA A 32 -40.23 -15.69 23.93
N LEU A 33 -40.07 -16.20 22.70
CA LEU A 33 -38.96 -15.86 21.82
C LEU A 33 -39.02 -14.36 21.51
N ALA A 34 -38.31 -13.56 22.31
CA ALA A 34 -38.05 -12.17 21.99
C ALA A 34 -37.20 -12.09 20.70
N PRO A 35 -37.55 -11.21 19.75
CA PRO A 35 -36.76 -11.05 18.54
C PRO A 35 -35.39 -10.48 18.89
N ALA A 36 -34.35 -11.06 18.28
CA ALA A 36 -32.99 -10.62 18.38
C ALA A 36 -32.85 -9.13 17.98
N GLY A 37 -32.45 -8.30 18.95
CA GLY A 37 -31.69 -7.07 18.73
C GLY A 37 -32.45 -5.90 18.09
N SER A 38 -33.48 -5.38 18.75
CA SER A 38 -33.72 -3.93 18.66
C SER A 38 -32.48 -3.24 19.22
N ALA A 39 -31.76 -2.47 18.40
CA ALA A 39 -30.77 -1.53 18.90
C ALA A 39 -31.43 -0.76 20.05
N SER A 40 -30.89 -0.87 21.27
CA SER A 40 -31.28 0.04 22.35
C SER A 40 -31.21 1.43 21.77
N ALA A 41 -32.31 2.17 21.84
CA ALA A 41 -32.35 3.57 21.47
C ALA A 41 -31.42 4.34 22.44
N GLU A 42 -30.10 4.26 22.22
CA GLU A 42 -29.17 5.21 22.79
C GLU A 42 -29.68 6.59 22.37
N ALA A 43 -30.03 7.42 23.35
CA ALA A 43 -30.67 8.70 23.09
C ALA A 43 -29.77 9.55 22.19
N LEU A 44 -30.15 9.69 20.92
CA LEU A 44 -29.52 10.61 19.99
C LEU A 44 -29.72 12.03 20.51
N ALA A 45 -28.67 12.84 20.47
CA ALA A 45 -28.75 14.26 20.78
C ALA A 45 -29.34 15.04 19.61
N ARG A 46 -28.97 14.69 18.37
CA ARG A 46 -29.52 15.26 17.13
C ARG A 46 -29.33 14.31 15.96
N ILE A 47 -30.06 14.57 14.87
CA ILE A 47 -29.84 13.92 13.58
C ILE A 47 -29.44 14.94 12.52
N GLN A 48 -28.63 14.52 11.56
CA GLN A 48 -28.30 15.28 10.36
C GLN A 48 -28.66 14.44 9.13
N VAL A 49 -29.49 14.99 8.25
CA VAL A 49 -29.88 14.32 7.00
C VAL A 49 -29.00 14.83 5.86
N VAL A 50 -28.43 13.90 5.09
CA VAL A 50 -27.52 14.19 3.97
C VAL A 50 -28.08 13.61 2.67
N PRO A 51 -28.23 14.43 1.61
CA PRO A 51 -28.00 15.88 1.57
C PRO A 51 -29.02 16.68 2.40
N PRO A 52 -28.70 17.91 2.83
CA PRO A 52 -29.62 18.76 3.60
C PRO A 52 -30.78 19.33 2.77
N ARG A 53 -30.74 19.16 1.44
CA ARG A 53 -31.81 19.48 0.49
C ARG A 53 -31.78 18.47 -0.64
N VAL A 54 -32.95 18.13 -1.18
CA VAL A 54 -33.09 17.23 -2.33
C VAL A 54 -33.59 18.02 -3.52
N VAL A 55 -32.90 17.90 -4.66
CA VAL A 55 -33.37 18.42 -5.95
C VAL A 55 -33.40 17.24 -6.92
N LEU A 56 -34.58 16.93 -7.45
CA LEU A 56 -34.77 15.85 -8.42
C LEU A 56 -35.13 16.46 -9.77
N GLU A 57 -34.32 16.14 -10.77
CA GLU A 57 -34.52 16.57 -12.15
C GLU A 57 -35.11 15.41 -12.97
N GLY A 58 -36.21 15.68 -13.67
CA GLY A 58 -36.90 14.71 -14.53
C GLY A 58 -37.71 13.65 -13.76
N ARG A 59 -38.52 12.90 -14.50
CA ARG A 59 -39.39 11.85 -13.94
C ARG A 59 -38.62 10.69 -13.28
N GLU A 60 -37.35 10.53 -13.65
CA GLU A 60 -36.48 9.47 -13.13
C GLU A 60 -35.54 9.95 -12.03
N GLY A 61 -35.65 11.20 -11.59
CA GLY A 61 -34.77 11.76 -10.55
C GLY A 61 -34.86 10.97 -9.25
N ARG A 62 -33.70 10.57 -8.71
CA ARG A 62 -33.58 9.82 -7.45
C ARG A 62 -32.49 10.39 -6.54
N GLN A 63 -32.69 10.26 -5.24
CA GLN A 63 -31.70 10.67 -4.23
C GLN A 63 -31.77 9.73 -3.03
N ARG A 64 -30.65 9.12 -2.64
CA ARG A 64 -30.52 8.40 -1.37
C ARG A 64 -30.34 9.43 -0.26
N LEU A 65 -31.04 9.27 0.86
CA LEU A 65 -30.76 9.96 2.10
C LEU A 65 -29.89 9.10 3.00
N VAL A 66 -28.91 9.72 3.65
CA VAL A 66 -28.16 9.15 4.78
C VAL A 66 -28.51 9.98 6.01
N VAL A 67 -28.81 9.32 7.12
CA VAL A 67 -29.15 9.98 8.39
C VAL A 67 -28.02 9.73 9.37
N ASP A 68 -27.22 10.75 9.63
CA ASP A 68 -26.17 10.71 10.64
C ASP A 68 -26.79 11.02 12.01
N GLY A 69 -26.76 10.05 12.93
CA GLY A 69 -27.20 10.21 14.31
C GLY A 69 -26.05 10.61 15.22
N VAL A 70 -26.12 11.78 15.85
CA VAL A 70 -25.11 12.24 16.83
C VAL A 70 -25.54 11.78 18.22
N ARG A 71 -24.73 10.94 18.85
CA ARG A 71 -24.91 10.51 20.24
C ARG A 71 -24.60 11.65 21.21
N ARG A 72 -25.04 11.52 22.46
CA ARG A 72 -24.73 12.48 23.54
C ARG A 72 -23.23 12.59 23.85
N ASP A 73 -22.45 11.54 23.58
CA ASP A 73 -20.98 11.54 23.70
C ASP A 73 -20.27 12.22 22.51
N GLY A 74 -21.03 12.74 21.54
CA GLY A 74 -20.52 13.39 20.34
C GLY A 74 -20.12 12.43 19.20
N SER A 75 -20.08 11.12 19.44
CA SER A 75 -19.83 10.14 18.39
C SER A 75 -21.03 10.05 17.42
N VAL A 76 -20.75 9.67 16.17
CA VAL A 76 -21.75 9.64 15.10
C VAL A 76 -21.97 8.22 14.64
N LEU A 77 -23.23 7.81 14.53
CA LEU A 77 -23.66 6.51 14.00
C LEU A 77 -24.55 6.69 12.76
N ASP A 78 -24.66 5.65 11.94
CA ASP A 78 -25.62 5.63 10.84
C ASP A 78 -27.03 5.27 11.35
N ALA A 79 -27.91 6.26 11.37
CA ALA A 79 -29.30 6.12 11.78
C ALA A 79 -30.26 5.88 10.59
N THR A 80 -29.76 5.74 9.37
CA THR A 80 -30.57 5.60 8.14
C THR A 80 -31.49 4.39 8.20
N GLY A 81 -30.99 3.26 8.69
CA GLY A 81 -31.78 2.03 8.82
C GLY A 81 -32.89 2.10 9.87
N SER A 82 -32.79 3.03 10.83
CA SER A 82 -33.75 3.24 11.92
C SER A 82 -34.66 4.45 11.69
N ALA A 83 -34.43 5.19 10.60
CA ALA A 83 -35.16 6.40 10.28
C ALA A 83 -36.53 6.09 9.67
N ARG A 84 -37.54 6.83 10.11
CA ARG A 84 -38.87 6.88 9.50
C ARG A 84 -38.97 8.16 8.66
N PHE A 85 -39.31 8.00 7.40
CA PHE A 85 -39.43 9.08 6.43
C PHE A 85 -40.89 9.31 6.05
N ALA A 86 -41.29 10.57 5.90
CA ALA A 86 -42.59 10.96 5.37
C ALA A 86 -42.45 12.20 4.49
N VAL A 87 -43.14 12.23 3.34
CA VAL A 87 -43.18 13.42 2.46
C VAL A 87 -44.50 14.15 2.69
N THR A 88 -44.45 15.47 2.82
CA THR A 88 -45.66 16.28 3.04
C THR A 88 -46.65 16.23 1.88
N ASP A 89 -46.17 16.08 0.64
CA ASP A 89 -47.01 15.81 -0.53
C ASP A 89 -46.45 14.62 -1.34
N PRO A 90 -47.00 13.41 -1.15
CA PRO A 90 -46.61 12.21 -1.90
C PRO A 90 -46.82 12.29 -3.42
N ARG A 91 -47.56 13.29 -3.91
CA ARG A 91 -47.74 13.55 -5.34
C ARG A 91 -46.50 14.25 -5.93
N VAL A 92 -45.74 14.99 -5.13
CA VAL A 92 -44.48 15.66 -5.54
C VAL A 92 -43.32 14.67 -5.55
N ALA A 93 -43.10 13.97 -4.44
CA ALA A 93 -42.06 12.96 -4.32
C ALA A 93 -42.48 11.83 -3.37
N ARG A 94 -41.88 10.65 -3.53
CA ARG A 94 -42.01 9.52 -2.61
C ARG A 94 -40.68 9.20 -1.98
N VAL A 95 -40.70 8.68 -0.76
CA VAL A 95 -39.51 8.21 -0.03
C VAL A 95 -39.76 6.80 0.50
N ASP A 96 -38.84 5.87 0.24
CA ASP A 96 -38.93 4.51 0.76
C ASP A 96 -38.36 4.37 2.18
N ALA A 97 -38.57 3.21 2.82
CA ALA A 97 -38.05 2.91 4.16
C ALA A 97 -36.51 2.87 4.23
N ARG A 98 -35.82 2.85 3.09
CA ARG A 98 -34.35 2.90 3.00
C ARG A 98 -33.86 4.32 2.66
N GLY A 99 -34.73 5.33 2.69
CA GLY A 99 -34.41 6.71 2.38
C GLY A 99 -34.17 7.00 0.90
N LEU A 100 -34.63 6.19 -0.05
CA LEU A 100 -34.60 6.55 -1.47
C LEU A 100 -35.77 7.48 -1.78
N VAL A 101 -35.46 8.70 -2.18
CA VAL A 101 -36.43 9.68 -2.68
C VAL A 101 -36.54 9.54 -4.19
N THR A 102 -37.75 9.49 -4.73
CA THR A 102 -38.04 9.40 -6.17
C THR A 102 -39.02 10.50 -6.59
N ALA A 103 -38.77 11.10 -7.75
CA ALA A 103 -39.62 12.13 -8.34
C ALA A 103 -41.02 11.57 -8.69
N CYS A 104 -42.06 12.40 -8.55
CA CYS A 104 -43.42 12.06 -8.98
C CYS A 104 -44.01 13.15 -9.89
N ARG A 105 -44.02 14.41 -9.44
CA ARG A 105 -44.46 15.56 -10.26
C ARG A 105 -43.69 16.82 -9.86
N ASP A 106 -43.60 17.77 -10.78
CA ASP A 106 -43.00 19.08 -10.51
C ASP A 106 -43.66 19.78 -9.32
N GLY A 107 -42.84 20.35 -8.43
CA GLY A 107 -43.30 21.02 -7.23
C GLY A 107 -42.29 21.00 -6.08
N GLU A 108 -42.72 21.53 -4.95
CA GLU A 108 -41.93 21.57 -3.72
C GLU A 108 -42.68 20.86 -2.58
N ALA A 109 -41.94 20.12 -1.76
CA ALA A 109 -42.46 19.44 -0.58
C ALA A 109 -41.36 19.37 0.49
N TRP A 110 -41.70 18.85 1.66
CA TRP A 110 -40.76 18.59 2.75
C TRP A 110 -40.71 17.10 3.05
N ILE A 111 -39.51 16.61 3.38
CA ILE A 111 -39.30 15.27 3.89
C ILE A 111 -39.06 15.37 5.38
N ALA A 112 -40.02 14.88 6.17
CA ALA A 112 -39.88 14.70 7.60
C ALA A 112 -39.10 13.41 7.88
N VAL A 113 -38.11 13.48 8.77
CA VAL A 113 -37.27 12.36 9.20
C VAL A 113 -37.35 12.23 10.71
N ARG A 114 -37.67 11.04 11.21
CA ARG A 114 -37.73 10.74 12.64
C ARG A 114 -36.86 9.53 12.98
N VAL A 115 -36.04 9.65 14.02
CA VAL A 115 -35.25 8.54 14.59
C VAL A 115 -35.44 8.56 16.10
N GLY A 116 -36.19 7.59 16.63
CA GLY A 116 -36.59 7.61 18.04
C GLY A 116 -37.33 8.91 18.38
N GLY A 117 -36.88 9.62 19.43
CA GLY A 117 -37.43 10.91 19.86
C GLY A 117 -36.90 12.14 19.11
N VAL A 118 -35.97 11.98 18.16
CA VAL A 118 -35.37 13.11 17.43
C VAL A 118 -35.97 13.22 16.03
N SER A 119 -36.32 14.44 15.62
CA SER A 119 -36.89 14.72 14.30
C SER A 119 -36.13 15.82 13.57
N GLY A 120 -36.17 15.77 12.23
CA GLY A 120 -35.69 16.81 11.34
C GLY A 120 -36.58 16.90 10.10
N ARG A 121 -36.39 17.96 9.31
CA ARG A 121 -37.04 18.10 8.01
C ARG A 121 -36.06 18.66 6.99
N ILE A 122 -36.16 18.23 5.75
CA ILE A 122 -35.39 18.78 4.62
C ILE A 122 -36.33 19.11 3.45
N PRO A 123 -36.04 20.15 2.66
CA PRO A 123 -36.83 20.46 1.48
C PRO A 123 -36.52 19.47 0.34
N VAL A 124 -37.54 19.13 -0.45
CA VAL A 124 -37.42 18.43 -1.72
C VAL A 124 -38.10 19.24 -2.83
N THR A 125 -37.36 19.47 -3.90
CA THR A 125 -37.86 20.15 -5.11
C THR A 125 -37.75 19.19 -6.28
N VAL A 126 -38.83 19.04 -7.04
CA VAL A 126 -38.91 18.22 -8.25
C VAL A 126 -39.17 19.14 -9.44
N ARG A 127 -38.40 18.99 -10.52
CA ARG A 127 -38.50 19.84 -11.72
C ARG A 127 -38.35 19.02 -13.01
N GLY A 128 -39.03 19.46 -14.06
CA GLY A 128 -38.87 18.90 -15.40
C GLY A 128 -39.42 17.49 -15.57
N THR A 129 -40.39 17.03 -14.78
CA THR A 129 -40.95 15.67 -14.89
C THR A 129 -41.63 15.38 -16.24
N LEU A 130 -42.07 16.42 -16.94
CA LEU A 130 -42.65 16.31 -18.28
C LEU A 130 -41.60 16.27 -19.41
N ARG A 131 -40.32 16.53 -19.11
CA ARG A 131 -39.26 16.48 -20.13
C ARG A 131 -39.02 15.03 -20.56
N PRO A 132 -38.90 14.74 -21.88
CA PRO A 132 -38.57 13.41 -22.36
C PRO A 132 -37.25 12.93 -21.78
N VAL A 133 -37.21 11.70 -21.25
CA VAL A 133 -35.98 11.11 -20.74
C VAL A 133 -35.07 10.74 -21.89
N ARG A 134 -33.83 11.22 -21.87
CA ARG A 134 -32.79 10.84 -22.83
C ARG A 134 -31.66 10.11 -22.11
N TRP A 135 -31.56 8.81 -22.37
CA TRP A 135 -30.50 7.99 -21.80
C TRP A 135 -29.18 8.21 -22.55
N SER A 136 -28.23 8.86 -21.88
CA SER A 136 -26.85 8.96 -22.36
C SER A 136 -26.10 7.63 -22.17
N PHE A 137 -25.28 7.26 -23.17
CA PHE A 137 -24.42 6.09 -23.10
C PHE A 137 -23.36 6.23 -21.98
N THR A 138 -22.73 7.40 -21.89
CA THR A 138 -21.64 7.68 -20.94
C THR A 138 -22.15 7.82 -19.51
N ARG A 139 -23.34 8.39 -19.30
CA ARG A 139 -23.90 8.60 -17.96
C ARG A 139 -24.65 7.39 -17.40
N HIS A 140 -25.29 6.59 -18.25
CA HIS A 140 -26.21 5.55 -17.78
C HIS A 140 -25.82 4.15 -18.27
N VAL A 141 -25.66 3.97 -19.59
CA VAL A 141 -25.48 2.64 -20.19
C VAL A 141 -24.15 2.01 -19.77
N GLU A 142 -23.03 2.70 -19.96
CA GLU A 142 -21.69 2.19 -19.60
C GLU A 142 -21.58 1.89 -18.10
N PRO A 143 -22.00 2.80 -17.18
CA PRO A 143 -21.96 2.50 -15.75
C PRO A 143 -22.81 1.30 -15.35
N ILE A 144 -23.99 1.11 -15.96
CA ILE A 144 -24.82 -0.09 -15.74
C ILE A 144 -24.05 -1.34 -16.16
N LEU A 145 -23.47 -1.38 -17.37
CA LEU A 145 -22.71 -2.53 -17.84
C LEU A 145 -21.50 -2.83 -16.93
N ALA A 146 -20.83 -1.80 -16.41
CA ALA A 146 -19.73 -1.95 -15.46
C ALA A 146 -20.19 -2.46 -14.09
N ARG A 147 -21.26 -1.89 -13.54
CA ARG A 147 -21.85 -2.24 -12.24
C ARG A 147 -22.28 -3.70 -12.16
N PHE A 148 -22.91 -4.21 -13.22
CA PHE A 148 -23.37 -5.59 -13.31
C PHE A 148 -22.29 -6.56 -13.84
N GLY A 149 -21.05 -6.07 -14.00
CA GLY A 149 -19.89 -6.90 -14.29
C GLY A 149 -19.75 -7.37 -15.74
N CYS A 150 -20.58 -6.85 -16.65
CA CYS A 150 -20.50 -7.18 -18.09
C CYS A 150 -19.11 -6.84 -18.65
N SER A 151 -18.57 -5.68 -18.28
CA SER A 151 -17.24 -5.20 -18.68
C SER A 151 -16.12 -5.61 -17.71
N SER A 152 -16.33 -6.63 -16.86
CA SER A 152 -15.29 -7.13 -15.96
C SER A 152 -14.25 -8.02 -16.66
N GLY A 153 -13.05 -8.13 -16.09
CA GLY A 153 -11.94 -8.93 -16.64
C GLY A 153 -12.27 -10.40 -16.90
N PRO A 154 -13.03 -11.11 -16.03
CA PRO A 154 -13.48 -12.47 -16.31
C PRO A 154 -14.56 -12.57 -17.41
N CYS A 155 -15.23 -11.47 -17.76
CA CYS A 155 -16.33 -11.40 -18.72
C CYS A 155 -15.90 -10.68 -20.01
N HIS A 156 -16.72 -9.75 -20.54
CA HIS A 156 -16.43 -9.09 -21.81
C HIS A 156 -15.32 -8.04 -21.71
N GLY A 157 -14.90 -7.65 -20.49
CA GLY A 157 -13.75 -6.77 -20.26
C GLY A 157 -12.39 -7.44 -20.34
N SER A 158 -12.31 -8.74 -20.66
CA SER A 158 -11.04 -9.43 -20.93
C SER A 158 -10.39 -8.88 -22.20
N GLY A 159 -9.06 -8.99 -22.32
CA GLY A 159 -8.33 -8.53 -23.52
C GLY A 159 -8.82 -9.15 -24.83
N SER A 160 -9.29 -10.40 -24.80
CA SER A 160 -9.88 -11.12 -25.93
C SER A 160 -11.41 -11.02 -26.02
N GLY A 161 -12.08 -10.47 -25.00
CA GLY A 161 -13.54 -10.57 -24.83
C GLY A 161 -14.03 -11.99 -24.58
N LYS A 162 -15.34 -12.20 -24.74
CA LYS A 162 -16.01 -13.52 -24.67
C LYS A 162 -17.02 -13.64 -25.80
N GLY A 163 -17.03 -14.79 -26.49
CA GLY A 163 -17.98 -15.07 -27.57
C GLY A 163 -17.94 -14.06 -28.72
N GLY A 164 -16.75 -13.53 -29.04
CA GLY A 164 -16.57 -12.49 -30.04
C GLY A 164 -17.20 -11.14 -29.65
N PHE A 165 -17.47 -10.90 -28.36
CA PHE A 165 -17.89 -9.61 -27.84
C PHE A 165 -16.92 -9.13 -26.75
N ARG A 166 -16.36 -7.94 -26.97
CA ARG A 166 -15.35 -7.34 -26.10
C ARG A 166 -15.82 -5.95 -25.70
N LEU A 167 -15.61 -5.61 -24.45
CA LEU A 167 -15.77 -4.28 -23.88
C LEU A 167 -14.44 -3.85 -23.27
N SER A 168 -14.29 -2.56 -23.04
CA SER A 168 -13.20 -1.99 -22.28
C SER A 168 -13.34 -2.44 -20.83
N LEU A 169 -12.22 -2.71 -20.17
CA LEU A 169 -12.24 -3.16 -18.78
C LEU A 169 -12.92 -2.10 -17.90
N ARG A 170 -13.97 -2.47 -17.16
CA ARG A 170 -14.76 -1.58 -16.28
C ARG A 170 -15.32 -0.33 -16.98
N GLY A 171 -15.49 -0.39 -18.31
CA GLY A 171 -16.09 0.66 -19.12
C GLY A 171 -15.26 1.94 -19.25
N TYR A 172 -13.94 1.82 -19.12
CA TYR A 172 -13.01 2.94 -19.21
C TYR A 172 -12.88 3.59 -20.61
N ASP A 173 -13.44 3.01 -21.67
CA ASP A 173 -13.44 3.56 -23.03
C ASP A 173 -14.87 3.52 -23.62
N PRO A 174 -15.72 4.52 -23.30
CA PRO A 174 -17.12 4.49 -23.67
C PRO A 174 -17.34 4.63 -25.19
N VAL A 175 -16.46 5.31 -25.91
CA VAL A 175 -16.55 5.43 -27.37
C VAL A 175 -16.32 4.07 -28.01
N LEU A 176 -15.26 3.38 -27.61
CA LEU A 176 -14.97 2.04 -28.10
C LEU A 176 -16.10 1.08 -27.74
N ASP A 177 -16.57 1.08 -26.50
CA ASP A 177 -17.63 0.18 -26.05
C ASP A 177 -18.92 0.37 -26.83
N TRP A 178 -19.28 1.61 -27.11
CA TRP A 178 -20.42 1.93 -27.96
C TRP A 178 -20.25 1.38 -29.39
N ILE A 179 -19.10 1.58 -30.03
CA ILE A 179 -18.82 1.04 -31.38
C ILE A 179 -18.94 -0.48 -31.39
N ARG A 180 -18.45 -1.16 -30.35
CA ARG A 180 -18.50 -2.63 -30.25
C ARG A 180 -19.91 -3.17 -30.01
N ILE A 181 -20.72 -2.43 -29.25
CA ILE A 181 -22.12 -2.77 -29.03
C ILE A 181 -22.92 -2.56 -30.31
N ARG A 182 -22.75 -1.42 -30.97
CA ARG A 182 -23.61 -0.98 -32.08
C ARG A 182 -23.20 -1.54 -33.44
N THR A 183 -21.90 -1.61 -33.73
CA THR A 183 -21.41 -1.78 -35.11
C THR A 183 -20.71 -3.12 -35.34
N GLU A 184 -19.85 -3.56 -34.40
CA GLU A 184 -19.05 -4.79 -34.60
C GLU A 184 -19.93 -6.02 -34.89
N GLY A 185 -19.43 -6.98 -35.67
CA GLY A 185 -20.20 -8.17 -36.02
C GLY A 185 -21.50 -7.86 -36.78
N ARG A 186 -21.48 -6.81 -37.62
CA ARG A 186 -22.59 -6.34 -38.44
C ARG A 186 -23.84 -5.97 -37.61
N GLY A 187 -23.63 -5.37 -36.43
CA GLY A 187 -24.71 -4.91 -35.55
C GLY A 187 -25.54 -6.01 -34.88
N ARG A 188 -25.14 -7.29 -34.97
CA ARG A 188 -25.91 -8.46 -34.48
C ARG A 188 -26.30 -8.45 -32.99
N ARG A 189 -25.79 -7.51 -32.19
CA ARG A 189 -25.97 -7.45 -30.74
C ARG A 189 -27.19 -6.63 -30.32
N ILE A 190 -27.67 -5.75 -31.21
CA ILE A 190 -28.77 -4.83 -30.95
C ILE A 190 -29.85 -4.97 -32.02
N ALA A 191 -31.10 -4.78 -31.61
CA ALA A 191 -32.27 -4.72 -32.49
C ALA A 191 -33.09 -3.47 -32.11
N PRO A 192 -32.73 -2.27 -32.62
CA PRO A 192 -33.37 -1.02 -32.19
C PRO A 192 -34.89 -0.98 -32.37
N ALA A 193 -35.41 -1.59 -33.43
CA ALA A 193 -36.85 -1.67 -33.70
C ALA A 193 -37.61 -2.63 -32.76
N ARG A 194 -36.89 -3.56 -32.11
CA ARG A 194 -37.41 -4.51 -31.10
C ARG A 194 -36.38 -4.68 -29.98
N PRO A 195 -36.18 -3.66 -29.13
CA PRO A 195 -35.09 -3.60 -28.17
C PRO A 195 -34.92 -4.87 -27.33
N GLU A 196 -36.03 -5.45 -26.85
CA GLU A 196 -36.10 -6.67 -26.07
C GLU A 196 -35.53 -7.90 -26.78
N GLN A 197 -35.46 -7.89 -28.12
CA GLN A 197 -34.84 -8.95 -28.91
C GLN A 197 -33.30 -8.83 -28.99
N SER A 198 -32.74 -7.69 -28.57
CA SER A 198 -31.29 -7.45 -28.55
C SER A 198 -30.58 -8.47 -27.68
N LEU A 199 -29.50 -9.07 -28.19
CA LEU A 199 -28.65 -9.96 -27.39
C LEU A 199 -28.09 -9.26 -26.15
N LEU A 200 -27.89 -7.94 -26.22
CA LEU A 200 -27.48 -7.09 -25.11
C LEU A 200 -28.44 -7.14 -23.92
N LEU A 201 -29.73 -7.43 -24.13
CA LEU A 201 -30.73 -7.62 -23.06
C LEU A 201 -31.00 -9.10 -22.80
N ARG A 202 -31.12 -9.92 -23.85
CA ARG A 202 -31.52 -11.33 -23.72
C ARG A 202 -30.50 -12.18 -22.97
N LYS A 203 -29.20 -11.97 -23.20
CA LYS A 203 -28.13 -12.72 -22.54
C LYS A 203 -28.06 -12.43 -21.03
N PRO A 204 -27.91 -11.16 -20.57
CA PRO A 204 -27.81 -10.89 -19.14
C PRO A 204 -29.10 -11.13 -18.36
N SER A 205 -30.26 -11.16 -19.02
CA SER A 205 -31.55 -11.53 -18.39
C SER A 205 -31.90 -13.01 -18.47
N LEU A 206 -31.01 -13.85 -19.00
CA LEU A 206 -31.23 -15.28 -19.25
C LEU A 206 -32.46 -15.59 -20.12
N ALA A 207 -32.92 -14.64 -20.94
CA ALA A 207 -33.87 -14.93 -22.02
C ALA A 207 -33.27 -15.86 -23.09
N VAL A 208 -31.94 -15.94 -23.16
CA VAL A 208 -31.17 -16.96 -23.87
C VAL A 208 -29.98 -17.38 -23.00
N PRO A 209 -29.42 -18.60 -23.20
CA PRO A 209 -28.30 -19.08 -22.40
C PRO A 209 -27.12 -18.12 -22.41
N HIS A 210 -26.60 -17.81 -21.22
CA HIS A 210 -25.45 -16.93 -21.03
C HIS A 210 -24.53 -17.52 -19.97
N ALA A 211 -23.29 -17.84 -20.36
CA ALA A 211 -22.29 -18.42 -19.46
C ALA A 211 -21.97 -17.51 -18.27
N GLY A 212 -22.16 -16.19 -18.40
CA GLY A 212 -21.99 -15.25 -17.30
C GLY A 212 -23.11 -15.31 -16.25
N GLY A 213 -24.16 -16.11 -16.44
CA GLY A 213 -25.31 -16.19 -15.53
C GLY A 213 -26.25 -14.99 -15.61
N LEU A 214 -27.19 -14.92 -14.67
CA LEU A 214 -28.12 -13.80 -14.51
C LEU A 214 -27.34 -12.56 -14.06
N ARG A 215 -27.43 -11.49 -14.85
CA ARG A 215 -26.79 -10.20 -14.57
C ARG A 215 -27.79 -9.06 -14.49
N LEU A 216 -28.93 -9.15 -15.18
CA LEU A 216 -29.88 -8.04 -15.30
C LEU A 216 -31.31 -8.57 -15.21
N ARG A 217 -32.05 -8.18 -14.17
CA ARG A 217 -33.45 -8.60 -14.01
C ARG A 217 -34.38 -7.78 -14.91
N ARG A 218 -35.39 -8.39 -15.50
CA ARG A 218 -36.30 -7.72 -16.46
C ARG A 218 -37.16 -6.62 -15.82
N ASP A 219 -37.44 -6.74 -14.52
CA ASP A 219 -38.19 -5.79 -13.71
C ASP A 219 -37.29 -4.70 -13.08
N SER A 220 -36.01 -4.61 -13.46
CA SER A 220 -35.09 -3.58 -12.97
C SER A 220 -35.20 -2.27 -13.75
N LEU A 221 -34.86 -1.16 -13.09
CA LEU A 221 -34.69 0.14 -13.75
C LEU A 221 -33.66 0.01 -14.89
N GLU A 222 -32.57 -0.68 -14.64
CA GLU A 222 -31.44 -0.77 -15.55
C GLU A 222 -31.79 -1.53 -16.84
N TYR A 223 -32.66 -2.54 -16.74
CA TYR A 223 -33.22 -3.20 -17.93
C TYR A 223 -34.07 -2.24 -18.76
N ARG A 224 -34.90 -1.43 -18.11
CA ARG A 224 -35.72 -0.41 -18.78
C ARG A 224 -34.85 0.67 -19.43
N ILE A 225 -33.82 1.17 -18.75
CA ILE A 225 -32.87 2.16 -19.30
C ILE A 225 -32.24 1.62 -20.58
N LEU A 226 -31.73 0.40 -20.55
CA LEU A 226 -31.10 -0.22 -21.72
C LEU A 226 -32.11 -0.44 -22.85
N THR A 227 -33.33 -0.86 -22.54
CA THR A 227 -34.43 -1.03 -23.49
C THR A 227 -34.79 0.30 -24.18
N GLU A 228 -34.99 1.37 -23.41
CA GLU A 228 -35.35 2.69 -23.93
C GLU A 228 -34.18 3.32 -24.72
N TRP A 229 -32.94 3.16 -24.26
CA TRP A 229 -31.75 3.60 -25.00
C TRP A 229 -31.61 2.88 -26.36
N LEU A 230 -31.85 1.56 -26.39
CA LEU A 230 -31.85 0.77 -27.63
C LEU A 230 -32.98 1.23 -28.56
N GLY A 231 -34.20 1.45 -28.03
CA GLY A 231 -35.36 1.93 -28.78
C GLY A 231 -35.16 3.33 -29.38
N ALA A 232 -34.34 4.17 -28.74
CA ALA A 232 -33.93 5.47 -29.27
C ALA A 232 -32.83 5.38 -30.35
N GLY A 233 -32.51 4.18 -30.86
CA GLY A 233 -31.49 3.97 -31.90
C GLY A 233 -30.07 3.78 -31.36
N ALA A 234 -29.92 3.53 -30.06
CA ALA A 234 -28.65 3.37 -29.37
C ALA A 234 -27.68 4.56 -29.59
N PRO A 235 -28.08 5.80 -29.24
CA PRO A 235 -27.25 6.99 -29.43
C PRO A 235 -25.90 6.84 -28.72
N GLY A 236 -24.83 7.28 -29.39
CA GLY A 236 -23.46 7.18 -28.90
C GLY A 236 -23.04 8.32 -27.99
N PRO A 237 -21.83 8.21 -27.40
CA PRO A 237 -21.21 9.32 -26.68
C PRO A 237 -21.12 10.56 -27.55
N SER A 238 -21.50 11.71 -27.00
CA SER A 238 -21.33 13.02 -27.61
C SER A 238 -20.17 13.79 -26.97
N PRO A 239 -19.38 14.58 -27.72
CA PRO A 239 -18.41 15.51 -27.12
C PRO A 239 -19.04 16.50 -26.15
N GLN A 240 -20.32 16.83 -26.35
CA GLN A 240 -21.10 17.71 -25.47
C GLN A 240 -21.68 16.98 -24.24
N ASP A 241 -21.58 15.65 -24.16
CA ASP A 241 -22.01 14.91 -22.97
C ASP A 241 -21.17 15.35 -21.76
N PRO A 242 -21.79 15.84 -20.68
CA PRO A 242 -21.02 16.24 -19.53
C PRO A 242 -20.50 14.98 -18.82
N ARG A 243 -19.20 15.00 -18.53
CA ARG A 243 -18.45 13.86 -17.99
C ARG A 243 -18.33 13.96 -16.49
N VAL A 244 -18.10 12.85 -15.80
CA VAL A 244 -17.84 12.91 -14.35
C VAL A 244 -16.49 13.59 -14.12
N ALA A 245 -16.52 14.77 -13.52
CA ALA A 245 -15.34 15.52 -13.08
C ALA A 245 -14.78 14.93 -11.77
N ALA A 246 -15.65 14.61 -10.81
CA ALA A 246 -15.26 14.06 -9.51
C ALA A 246 -16.35 13.15 -8.92
N LEU A 247 -15.94 12.26 -8.02
CA LEU A 247 -16.83 11.51 -7.13
C LEU A 247 -16.65 12.00 -5.69
N ARG A 248 -17.75 12.07 -4.95
CA ARG A 248 -17.75 12.30 -3.50
C ARG A 248 -18.45 11.16 -2.80
N VAL A 249 -17.87 10.67 -1.72
CA VAL A 249 -18.48 9.66 -0.85
C VAL A 249 -18.82 10.31 0.49
N HIS A 250 -20.04 10.09 0.97
CA HIS A 250 -20.47 10.48 2.30
C HIS A 250 -20.84 9.25 3.15
N PRO A 251 -20.38 9.17 4.42
CA PRO A 251 -19.29 9.97 4.97
C PRO A 251 -17.95 9.65 4.31
N GLY A 252 -17.06 10.64 4.22
CA GLY A 252 -15.69 10.43 3.73
C GLY A 252 -14.75 9.86 4.79
N ASP A 253 -15.05 10.09 6.07
CA ASP A 253 -14.26 9.63 7.22
C ASP A 253 -15.22 9.39 8.41
N ARG A 254 -15.15 8.21 9.04
CA ARG A 254 -15.98 7.86 10.20
C ARG A 254 -15.29 6.85 11.12
N LEU A 255 -15.43 7.05 12.42
CA LEU A 255 -15.23 6.00 13.42
C LEU A 255 -16.57 5.49 13.92
N LEU A 256 -16.69 4.18 13.99
CA LEU A 256 -17.89 3.42 14.35
C LEU A 256 -17.52 2.41 15.42
N ARG A 257 -18.51 1.90 16.16
CA ARG A 257 -18.30 0.77 17.08
C ARG A 257 -18.28 -0.56 16.33
N ALA A 258 -17.70 -1.59 16.93
CA ALA A 258 -17.76 -2.94 16.37
C ALA A 258 -19.25 -3.37 16.22
N GLY A 259 -19.58 -3.99 15.09
CA GLY A 259 -20.96 -4.40 14.79
C GLY A 259 -21.87 -3.31 14.23
N GLU A 260 -21.48 -2.03 14.27
CA GLU A 260 -22.26 -0.97 13.63
C GLU A 260 -22.21 -1.03 12.10
N ARG A 261 -23.20 -0.41 11.47
CA ARG A 261 -23.34 -0.32 10.01
C ARG A 261 -23.19 1.13 9.55
N GLN A 262 -22.82 1.30 8.28
CA GLN A 262 -22.76 2.60 7.61
C GLN A 262 -23.23 2.47 6.15
N GLN A 263 -24.31 3.14 5.79
CA GLN A 263 -24.71 3.41 4.41
C GLN A 263 -23.81 4.50 3.84
N LEU A 264 -23.14 4.20 2.74
CA LEU A 264 -22.44 5.18 1.92
C LEU A 264 -23.40 5.81 0.91
N GLN A 265 -23.21 7.10 0.65
CA GLN A 265 -23.79 7.81 -0.48
C GLN A 265 -22.66 8.21 -1.44
N VAL A 266 -22.82 7.93 -2.73
CA VAL A 266 -21.88 8.32 -3.77
C VAL A 266 -22.53 9.35 -4.68
N ARG A 267 -21.90 10.51 -4.81
CA ARG A 267 -22.35 11.60 -5.68
C ARG A 267 -21.35 11.83 -6.81
N ALA A 268 -21.84 11.80 -8.05
CA ALA A 268 -21.09 12.24 -9.21
C ALA A 268 -21.25 13.75 -9.39
N ILE A 269 -20.14 14.44 -9.64
CA ILE A 269 -20.11 15.84 -10.04
C ILE A 269 -19.65 15.89 -11.49
N TYR A 270 -20.44 16.49 -12.36
CA TYR A 270 -20.19 16.53 -13.80
C TYR A 270 -19.49 17.82 -14.22
N THR A 271 -18.89 17.82 -15.41
CA THR A 271 -18.15 18.96 -16.00
C THR A 271 -19.01 20.18 -16.29
N ASP A 272 -20.33 20.03 -16.38
CA ASP A 272 -21.31 21.12 -16.50
C ASP A 272 -21.75 21.70 -15.14
N GLY A 273 -21.17 21.21 -14.04
CA GLY A 273 -21.53 21.59 -12.67
C GLY A 273 -22.74 20.84 -12.10
N SER A 274 -23.44 20.03 -12.89
CA SER A 274 -24.54 19.19 -12.39
C SER A 274 -24.04 18.11 -11.44
N SER A 275 -24.92 17.58 -10.58
CA SER A 275 -24.58 16.50 -9.67
C SER A 275 -25.70 15.47 -9.56
N GLU A 276 -25.33 14.19 -9.45
CA GLU A 276 -26.28 13.08 -9.39
C GLU A 276 -25.90 12.10 -8.28
N ASP A 277 -26.92 11.51 -7.64
CA ASP A 277 -26.72 10.39 -6.74
C ASP A 277 -26.53 9.10 -7.55
N VAL A 278 -25.31 8.58 -7.52
CA VAL A 278 -24.90 7.40 -8.27
C VAL A 278 -24.66 6.21 -7.36
N THR A 279 -25.12 6.26 -6.11
CA THR A 279 -24.92 5.21 -5.09
C THR A 279 -25.32 3.82 -5.58
N HIS A 280 -26.39 3.76 -6.38
CA HIS A 280 -26.96 2.52 -6.91
C HIS A 280 -26.19 1.94 -8.12
N TRP A 281 -25.48 2.80 -8.87
CA TRP A 281 -24.62 2.41 -9.99
C TRP A 281 -23.13 2.36 -9.64
N ALA A 282 -22.75 2.85 -8.47
CA ALA A 282 -21.40 2.70 -7.98
C ALA A 282 -21.11 1.25 -7.62
N LYS A 283 -19.90 0.81 -7.94
CA LYS A 283 -19.34 -0.46 -7.47
C LYS A 283 -18.56 -0.21 -6.18
N TYR A 284 -18.57 -1.15 -5.24
CA TYR A 284 -17.87 -1.02 -3.97
C TYR A 284 -16.88 -2.17 -3.73
N ALA A 285 -15.85 -1.91 -2.91
CA ALA A 285 -14.96 -2.91 -2.35
C ALA A 285 -14.30 -2.37 -1.08
N SER A 286 -13.96 -3.26 -0.15
CA SER A 286 -13.17 -2.92 1.03
C SER A 286 -11.72 -3.38 0.82
N ASN A 287 -10.76 -2.57 1.26
CA ASN A 287 -9.35 -2.97 1.22
C ASN A 287 -9.05 -4.06 2.27
N GLU A 288 -9.76 -4.06 3.40
CA GLU A 288 -9.59 -5.03 4.49
C GLU A 288 -10.96 -5.50 4.99
N GLU A 289 -11.54 -6.51 4.32
CA GLU A 289 -12.83 -7.09 4.70
C GLU A 289 -12.94 -7.59 6.16
N PRO A 290 -11.85 -8.06 6.82
CA PRO A 290 -11.91 -8.40 8.24
C PRO A 290 -12.22 -7.21 9.18
N ILE A 291 -11.92 -5.97 8.76
CA ILE A 291 -12.24 -4.75 9.52
C ILE A 291 -13.64 -4.25 9.14
N ALA A 292 -13.89 -4.09 7.84
CA ALA A 292 -15.16 -3.58 7.31
C ALA A 292 -15.54 -4.29 6.02
N ARG A 293 -16.75 -4.84 5.95
CA ARG A 293 -17.29 -5.48 4.73
C ARG A 293 -18.33 -4.57 4.10
N VAL A 294 -18.24 -4.31 2.79
CA VAL A 294 -19.23 -3.52 2.04
C VAL A 294 -20.06 -4.43 1.14
N ASP A 295 -21.37 -4.21 1.08
CA ASP A 295 -22.25 -4.87 0.12
C ASP A 295 -22.39 -4.09 -1.19
N GLU A 296 -23.17 -4.64 -2.12
CA GLU A 296 -23.36 -4.04 -3.44
C GLU A 296 -24.18 -2.73 -3.42
N HIS A 297 -24.87 -2.43 -2.31
CA HIS A 297 -25.65 -1.21 -2.13
C HIS A 297 -24.89 -0.13 -1.36
N GLY A 298 -23.59 -0.33 -1.12
CA GLY A 298 -22.76 0.60 -0.37
C GLY A 298 -23.02 0.56 1.13
N ARG A 299 -23.62 -0.50 1.66
CA ARG A 299 -23.76 -0.69 3.12
C ARG A 299 -22.54 -1.41 3.66
N VAL A 300 -21.88 -0.75 4.58
CA VAL A 300 -20.70 -1.25 5.28
C VAL A 300 -21.11 -1.84 6.62
N GLN A 301 -20.56 -3.01 6.94
CA GLN A 301 -20.66 -3.67 8.23
C GLN A 301 -19.27 -3.65 8.89
N MET A 302 -19.16 -2.99 10.04
CA MET A 302 -17.94 -2.97 10.84
C MET A 302 -17.83 -4.25 11.66
N ARG A 303 -16.62 -4.83 11.75
CA ARG A 303 -16.42 -6.17 12.35
C ARG A 303 -15.36 -6.20 13.45
N ARG A 304 -14.17 -5.63 13.20
CA ARG A 304 -13.03 -5.69 14.14
C ARG A 304 -12.36 -4.32 14.28
N PRO A 305 -11.65 -4.06 15.40
CA PRO A 305 -10.79 -2.88 15.55
C PRO A 305 -9.80 -2.70 14.39
N GLY A 306 -9.56 -1.44 14.04
CA GLY A 306 -8.68 -1.06 12.93
C GLY A 306 -9.29 0.05 12.07
N GLU A 307 -8.63 0.41 10.98
CA GLU A 307 -9.10 1.41 10.03
C GLU A 307 -8.85 0.93 8.60
N THR A 308 -9.85 1.03 7.73
CA THR A 308 -9.73 0.62 6.33
C THR A 308 -10.40 1.61 5.38
N ALA A 309 -10.09 1.50 4.10
CA ALA A 309 -10.72 2.28 3.04
C ALA A 309 -11.76 1.43 2.32
N VAL A 310 -12.98 1.95 2.21
CA VAL A 310 -14.03 1.41 1.35
C VAL A 310 -14.10 2.25 0.09
N THR A 311 -13.77 1.64 -1.04
CA THR A 311 -13.66 2.31 -2.34
C THR A 311 -14.96 2.20 -3.12
N ALA A 312 -15.34 3.28 -3.80
CA ALA A 312 -16.46 3.38 -4.72
C ALA A 312 -16.00 3.78 -6.13
N TRP A 313 -16.44 3.06 -7.16
CA TRP A 313 -16.14 3.32 -8.57
C TRP A 313 -17.41 3.68 -9.34
N TYR A 314 -17.36 4.72 -10.17
CA TYR A 314 -18.42 5.09 -11.10
C TYR A 314 -17.85 5.87 -12.30
N ALA A 315 -18.24 5.48 -13.53
CA ALA A 315 -17.84 6.14 -14.79
C ALA A 315 -16.34 6.46 -14.90
N GLY A 316 -15.49 5.47 -14.63
CA GLY A 316 -14.03 5.61 -14.67
C GLY A 316 -13.39 6.45 -13.55
N LYS A 317 -14.18 6.97 -12.61
CA LYS A 317 -13.71 7.70 -11.43
C LYS A 317 -13.79 6.84 -10.18
N VAL A 318 -12.99 7.22 -9.19
CA VAL A 318 -12.89 6.51 -7.92
C VAL A 318 -12.90 7.50 -6.77
N ALA A 319 -13.59 7.15 -5.69
CA ALA A 319 -13.51 7.81 -4.39
C ALA A 319 -13.55 6.75 -3.28
N PHE A 320 -13.21 7.12 -2.05
CA PHE A 320 -13.22 6.18 -0.92
C PHE A 320 -13.73 6.85 0.35
N ALA A 321 -14.21 6.03 1.28
CA ALA A 321 -14.49 6.40 2.66
C ALA A 321 -13.48 5.73 3.58
N ARG A 322 -12.89 6.47 4.51
CA ARG A 322 -12.04 5.94 5.58
C ARG A 322 -12.92 5.59 6.78
N LEU A 323 -13.06 4.30 7.06
CA LEU A 323 -13.93 3.78 8.12
C LEU A 323 -13.08 3.00 9.13
N GLY A 324 -13.31 3.22 10.41
CA GLY A 324 -12.56 2.53 11.46
C GLY A 324 -13.39 2.18 12.69
N VAL A 325 -12.85 1.23 13.45
CA VAL A 325 -13.32 0.83 14.77
C VAL A 325 -12.17 1.06 15.75
N PRO A 326 -12.38 1.83 16.84
CA PRO A 326 -11.36 2.00 17.87
C PRO A 326 -10.92 0.67 18.50
N PHE A 327 -9.68 0.62 18.99
CA PHE A 327 -9.12 -0.54 19.70
C PHE A 327 -9.59 -0.63 21.15
N ALA A 328 -10.03 0.48 21.73
CA ALA A 328 -10.64 0.53 23.06
C ALA A 328 -12.02 1.17 22.97
N GLU A 329 -13.04 0.53 23.55
CA GLU A 329 -14.40 1.06 23.63
C GLU A 329 -14.53 2.01 24.82
N GLY A 330 -14.94 3.26 24.57
CA GLY A 330 -15.37 4.18 25.63
C GLY A 330 -14.24 4.69 26.54
N ARG A 331 -14.14 6.01 26.66
CA ARG A 331 -13.07 6.76 27.33
C ARG A 331 -11.76 6.63 26.56
N THR A 332 -11.35 7.75 25.96
CA THR A 332 -9.93 8.05 25.79
C THR A 332 -9.24 7.64 27.09
N ALA A 333 -8.46 6.56 27.06
CA ALA A 333 -7.44 6.36 28.08
C ALA A 333 -6.77 7.73 28.18
N ARG A 334 -6.90 8.38 29.34
CA ARG A 334 -6.51 9.77 29.56
C ARG A 334 -5.00 9.79 29.38
N GLN A 335 -4.56 9.89 28.13
CA GLN A 335 -3.17 9.97 27.77
C GLN A 335 -2.70 11.25 28.45
N ALA A 336 -1.77 11.12 29.39
CA ALA A 336 -1.14 12.29 29.97
C ALA A 336 -0.70 13.20 28.82
N PRO A 337 -0.96 14.53 28.89
CA PRO A 337 -0.47 15.45 27.89
C PRO A 337 1.02 15.22 27.69
N THR A 338 1.39 14.62 26.57
CA THR A 338 2.77 14.40 26.23
C THR A 338 3.30 15.72 25.70
N THR A 339 4.42 16.20 26.24
CA THR A 339 5.18 17.29 25.62
C THR A 339 5.70 16.78 24.26
N ALA A 340 4.89 16.96 23.22
CA ALA A 340 5.17 16.40 21.91
C ALA A 340 6.42 17.07 21.31
N SER A 341 7.48 16.28 21.08
CA SER A 341 8.72 16.69 20.44
C SER A 341 8.54 16.78 18.92
N GLY A 342 7.91 17.85 18.44
CA GLY A 342 7.80 18.14 17.01
C GLY A 342 6.54 17.57 16.33
N PHE A 343 6.48 17.72 15.00
CA PHE A 343 5.25 17.49 14.24
C PHE A 343 4.93 16.01 14.03
N ILE A 344 5.93 15.12 13.96
CA ILE A 344 5.73 13.67 13.84
C ILE A 344 4.92 13.17 15.03
N ASP A 345 5.42 13.43 16.24
CA ASP A 345 4.81 12.93 17.48
C ASP A 345 3.40 13.47 17.67
N ARG A 346 3.16 14.76 17.39
CA ARG A 346 1.81 15.35 17.44
C ARG A 346 0.82 14.62 16.51
N LEU A 347 1.23 14.30 15.29
CA LEU A 347 0.36 13.70 14.29
C LEU A 347 0.17 12.19 14.52
N VAL A 348 1.20 11.48 14.98
CA VAL A 348 1.08 10.09 15.43
C VAL A 348 0.14 10.03 16.64
N ASP A 349 0.37 10.83 17.68
CA ASP A 349 -0.45 10.81 18.90
C ASP A 349 -1.91 11.22 18.62
N ARG A 350 -2.15 12.12 17.67
CA ARG A 350 -3.51 12.44 17.20
C ARG A 350 -4.20 11.20 16.62
N GLN A 351 -3.51 10.42 15.79
CA GLN A 351 -4.06 9.20 15.20
C GLN A 351 -4.29 8.12 16.26
N LEU A 352 -3.37 7.95 17.21
CA LEU A 352 -3.51 6.99 18.30
C LEU A 352 -4.69 7.33 19.21
N ARG A 353 -4.86 8.60 19.60
CA ARG A 353 -6.05 9.05 20.36
C ARG A 353 -7.34 8.79 19.62
N ARG A 354 -7.36 9.09 18.32
CA ARG A 354 -8.51 8.82 17.45
C ARG A 354 -8.90 7.33 17.48
N LEU A 355 -7.92 6.43 17.45
CA LEU A 355 -8.16 4.98 17.44
C LEU A 355 -8.23 4.33 18.83
N GLY A 356 -8.13 5.10 19.92
CA GLY A 356 -8.13 4.55 21.28
C GLY A 356 -6.88 3.72 21.62
N LEU A 357 -5.77 3.91 20.89
CA LEU A 357 -4.52 3.19 21.12
C LEU A 357 -3.66 3.92 22.15
N VAL A 358 -3.15 3.17 23.14
CA VAL A 358 -2.17 3.70 24.11
C VAL A 358 -0.76 3.47 23.57
N PRO A 359 0.07 4.50 23.43
CA PRO A 359 1.44 4.32 22.98
C PRO A 359 2.28 3.58 24.03
N SER A 360 3.13 2.66 23.59
CA SER A 360 4.16 2.05 24.42
C SER A 360 5.14 3.11 24.95
N PRO A 361 5.77 2.86 26.11
CA PRO A 361 6.76 3.77 26.68
C PRO A 361 7.97 3.92 25.76
N GLN A 362 8.85 4.88 26.07
CA GLN A 362 10.12 5.04 25.38
C GLN A 362 11.00 3.80 25.58
N CYS A 363 11.75 3.42 24.56
CA CYS A 363 12.73 2.34 24.65
C CYS A 363 13.88 2.71 25.59
N THR A 364 14.51 1.67 26.14
CA THR A 364 15.75 1.80 26.91
C THR A 364 16.88 2.34 26.05
N ASP A 365 17.94 2.86 26.68
CA ASP A 365 19.11 3.35 25.95
C ASP A 365 19.84 2.24 25.20
N ALA A 366 19.90 1.03 25.77
CA ALA A 366 20.49 -0.14 25.12
C ALA A 366 19.74 -0.50 23.82
N GLU A 367 18.40 -0.57 23.90
CA GLU A 367 17.55 -0.78 22.72
C GLU A 367 17.76 0.33 21.68
N PHE A 368 17.78 1.60 22.10
CA PHE A 368 17.96 2.73 21.19
C PHE A 368 19.29 2.69 20.43
N VAL A 369 20.42 2.46 21.13
CA VAL A 369 21.74 2.45 20.50
C VAL A 369 21.85 1.33 19.48
N ARG A 370 21.47 0.11 19.86
CA ARG A 370 21.46 -1.04 18.96
C ARG A 370 20.62 -0.75 17.73
N ARG A 371 19.39 -0.29 17.95
CA ARG A 371 18.42 -0.01 16.89
C ARG A 371 18.93 1.05 15.92
N ALA A 372 19.49 2.14 16.45
CA ALA A 372 20.03 3.22 15.64
C ALA A 372 21.24 2.77 14.80
N HIS A 373 22.16 1.95 15.34
CA HIS A 373 23.29 1.44 14.55
C HIS A 373 22.82 0.54 13.41
N LEU A 374 21.91 -0.41 13.71
CA LEU A 374 21.36 -1.32 12.71
C LEU A 374 20.58 -0.57 11.62
N ASP A 375 19.77 0.42 12.00
CA ASP A 375 18.93 1.16 11.07
C ASP A 375 19.66 2.23 10.27
N VAL A 376 20.69 2.88 10.84
CA VAL A 376 21.36 4.02 10.20
C VAL A 376 22.56 3.57 9.37
N ILE A 377 23.35 2.64 9.89
CA ILE A 377 24.63 2.23 9.30
C ILE A 377 24.77 0.72 9.05
N GLY A 378 23.75 -0.07 9.40
CA GLY A 378 23.75 -1.51 9.12
C GLY A 378 24.82 -2.28 9.89
N THR A 379 25.14 -1.88 11.13
CA THR A 379 26.09 -2.58 12.00
C THR A 379 25.56 -2.74 13.41
N LEU A 380 26.20 -3.59 14.20
CA LEU A 380 26.05 -3.57 15.65
C LEU A 380 26.92 -2.47 16.25
N PRO A 381 26.50 -1.85 17.37
CA PRO A 381 27.39 -0.99 18.14
C PRO A 381 28.52 -1.83 18.74
N THR A 382 29.74 -1.30 18.77
CA THR A 382 30.84 -1.96 19.48
C THR A 382 30.70 -1.81 21.00
N VAL A 383 31.43 -2.62 21.77
CA VAL A 383 31.40 -2.51 23.24
C VAL A 383 31.95 -1.15 23.70
N GLU A 384 32.92 -0.62 22.95
CA GLU A 384 33.57 0.67 23.14
C GLU A 384 32.63 1.84 22.80
N GLU A 385 31.64 1.64 21.92
CA GLU A 385 30.59 2.64 21.64
C GLU A 385 29.43 2.53 22.65
N MET A 386 29.08 1.30 23.05
CA MET A 386 27.99 1.03 23.99
C MET A 386 28.28 1.59 25.38
N ARG A 387 29.45 1.29 25.97
CA ARG A 387 29.74 1.63 27.38
C ARG A 387 29.69 3.15 27.63
N PRO A 388 30.35 4.02 26.83
CA PRO A 388 30.27 5.46 27.03
C PRO A 388 28.87 6.01 26.82
N PHE A 389 28.11 5.50 25.84
CA PHE A 389 26.75 5.97 25.63
C PHE A 389 25.83 5.66 26.81
N LEU A 390 25.91 4.42 27.34
CA LEU A 390 25.09 4.00 28.49
C LEU A 390 25.47 4.77 29.78
N ALA A 391 26.71 5.26 29.86
CA ALA A 391 27.16 6.13 30.95
C ALA A 391 26.79 7.61 30.75
N ASP A 392 26.54 8.06 29.52
CA ASP A 392 26.26 9.47 29.20
C ASP A 392 24.89 9.91 29.76
N ARG A 393 24.90 10.84 30.72
CA ARG A 393 23.69 11.43 31.31
C ARG A 393 23.31 12.78 30.71
N ARG A 394 24.10 13.33 29.78
CA ARG A 394 23.84 14.66 29.20
C ARG A 394 22.53 14.66 28.40
N PRO A 395 21.75 15.76 28.43
CA PRO A 395 20.58 15.91 27.56
C PRO A 395 21.01 15.86 26.08
N GLY A 396 20.11 15.43 25.20
CA GLY A 396 20.39 15.38 23.76
C GLY A 396 21.34 14.27 23.28
N ARG A 397 21.67 13.29 24.13
CA ARG A 397 22.64 12.22 23.78
C ARG A 397 22.20 11.35 22.59
N ARG A 398 20.88 11.14 22.44
CA ARG A 398 20.31 10.33 21.36
C ARG A 398 20.42 11.06 20.02
N GLU A 399 20.17 12.36 20.02
CA GLU A 399 20.32 13.26 18.89
C GLU A 399 21.78 13.32 18.43
N ARG A 400 22.73 13.49 19.36
CA ARG A 400 24.16 13.44 19.05
C ARG A 400 24.57 12.11 18.43
N LEU A 401 24.10 10.98 18.98
CA LEU A 401 24.39 9.67 18.40
C LEU A 401 23.85 9.58 16.97
N VAL A 402 22.61 10.01 16.72
CA VAL A 402 22.03 10.03 15.37
C VAL A 402 22.88 10.88 14.42
N ASP A 403 23.31 12.07 14.85
CA ASP A 403 24.15 12.96 14.05
C ASP A 403 25.51 12.32 13.73
N THR A 404 26.13 11.65 14.70
CA THR A 404 27.35 10.86 14.49
C THR A 404 27.15 9.74 13.48
N LEU A 405 26.10 8.93 13.64
CA LEU A 405 25.83 7.79 12.75
C LEU A 405 25.54 8.22 11.31
N LEU A 406 24.83 9.32 11.10
CA LEU A 406 24.56 9.87 9.77
C LEU A 406 25.84 10.40 9.07
N ALA A 407 26.90 10.67 9.82
CA ALA A 407 28.18 11.15 9.30
C ALA A 407 29.20 10.02 9.04
N ARG A 408 28.92 8.79 9.50
CA ARG A 408 29.85 7.66 9.40
C ARG A 408 30.00 7.14 7.95
N PRO A 409 31.19 6.64 7.56
CA PRO A 409 31.39 5.99 6.25
C PRO A 409 30.46 4.80 6.00
N GLU A 410 30.10 4.07 7.06
CA GLU A 410 29.20 2.91 6.99
C GLU A 410 27.79 3.28 6.54
N PHE A 411 27.33 4.50 6.85
CA PHE A 411 26.09 5.04 6.30
C PHE A 411 26.12 5.01 4.76
N VAL A 412 27.28 5.31 4.17
CA VAL A 412 27.46 5.36 2.72
C VAL A 412 27.35 3.96 2.12
N ASP A 413 28.03 2.96 2.70
CA ASP A 413 27.90 1.55 2.27
C ASP A 413 26.43 1.11 2.31
N PHE A 414 25.82 1.28 3.47
CA PHE A 414 24.50 0.78 3.75
C PHE A 414 23.44 1.39 2.83
N TRP A 415 23.38 2.72 2.75
CA TRP A 415 22.39 3.39 1.91
C TRP A 415 22.70 3.27 0.41
N ALA A 416 23.97 3.17 0.01
CA ALA A 416 24.29 2.86 -1.38
C ALA A 416 23.77 1.48 -1.78
N SER A 417 23.86 0.46 -0.91
CA SER A 417 23.26 -0.85 -1.16
C SER A 417 21.74 -0.78 -1.32
N ARG A 418 21.05 -0.02 -0.45
CA ARG A 418 19.59 0.20 -0.54
C ARG A 418 19.19 0.90 -1.83
N TRP A 419 19.93 1.91 -2.28
CA TRP A 419 19.65 2.58 -3.55
C TRP A 419 20.03 1.72 -4.76
N SER A 420 21.08 0.90 -4.64
CA SER A 420 21.42 -0.10 -5.64
C SER A 420 20.31 -1.13 -5.83
N ASP A 421 19.58 -1.49 -4.77
CA ASP A 421 18.36 -2.30 -4.89
C ASP A 421 17.30 -1.58 -5.75
N LEU A 422 17.02 -0.31 -5.44
CA LEU A 422 16.03 0.50 -6.15
C LEU A 422 16.41 0.78 -7.62
N PHE A 423 17.69 0.97 -7.90
CA PHE A 423 18.23 1.22 -9.25
C PHE A 423 18.70 -0.05 -9.96
N ARG A 424 18.40 -1.23 -9.41
CA ARG A 424 18.63 -2.54 -10.03
C ARG A 424 20.10 -2.76 -10.45
N VAL A 425 21.04 -2.39 -9.58
CA VAL A 425 22.49 -2.54 -9.85
C VAL A 425 22.89 -4.01 -9.78
N ASN A 426 23.00 -4.66 -10.96
CA ASN A 426 23.38 -6.07 -11.12
C ASN A 426 24.15 -6.27 -12.45
N ARG A 427 25.20 -7.11 -12.45
CA ARG A 427 25.97 -7.46 -13.66
C ARG A 427 25.18 -8.14 -14.77
N ASP A 428 24.11 -8.87 -14.46
CA ASP A 428 23.29 -9.55 -15.46
C ASP A 428 22.63 -8.57 -16.43
N LEU A 429 22.22 -7.40 -15.91
CA LEU A 429 21.56 -6.36 -16.68
C LEU A 429 22.57 -5.34 -17.25
N LEU A 430 23.64 -5.07 -16.51
CA LEU A 430 24.55 -3.96 -16.79
C LEU A 430 25.87 -4.40 -17.43
N GLY A 431 26.17 -5.69 -17.43
CA GLY A 431 27.54 -6.20 -17.56
C GLY A 431 28.38 -5.85 -16.32
N GLU A 432 29.51 -6.54 -16.14
CA GLU A 432 30.37 -6.35 -14.97
C GLU A 432 30.87 -4.90 -14.83
N LYS A 433 31.42 -4.33 -15.90
CA LYS A 433 31.93 -2.95 -15.91
C LYS A 433 30.83 -1.93 -15.62
N GLY A 434 29.64 -2.11 -16.21
CA GLY A 434 28.51 -1.20 -16.01
C GLY A 434 27.96 -1.25 -14.59
N MET A 435 27.92 -2.44 -13.98
CA MET A 435 27.56 -2.63 -12.58
C MET A 435 28.51 -1.85 -11.66
N TRP A 436 29.83 -2.01 -11.83
CA TRP A 436 30.81 -1.28 -11.01
C TRP A 436 30.69 0.24 -11.17
N ARG A 437 30.52 0.73 -12.41
CA ARG A 437 30.39 2.17 -12.69
C ARG A 437 29.13 2.77 -12.08
N LEU A 438 27.99 2.10 -12.17
CA LEU A 438 26.75 2.58 -11.57
C LEU A 438 26.81 2.48 -10.04
N SER A 439 27.32 1.38 -9.48
CA SER A 439 27.49 1.18 -8.04
C SER A 439 28.39 2.27 -7.42
N ALA A 440 29.52 2.58 -8.06
CA ALA A 440 30.43 3.62 -7.60
C ALA A 440 29.76 5.01 -7.63
N TRP A 441 29.00 5.31 -8.68
CA TRP A 441 28.26 6.56 -8.77
C TRP A 441 27.18 6.68 -7.69
N VAL A 442 26.39 5.63 -7.46
CA VAL A 442 25.37 5.62 -6.39
C VAL A 442 26.02 5.90 -5.04
N ARG A 443 27.12 5.19 -4.75
CA ARG A 443 27.91 5.39 -3.53
C ARG A 443 28.38 6.83 -3.36
N GLU A 444 28.92 7.43 -4.42
CA GLU A 444 29.38 8.82 -4.43
C GLU A 444 28.23 9.81 -4.15
N GLN A 445 27.05 9.60 -4.73
CA GLN A 445 25.89 10.47 -4.48
C GLN A 445 25.43 10.41 -3.00
N VAL A 446 25.47 9.21 -2.39
CA VAL A 446 25.16 9.06 -0.97
C VAL A 446 26.20 9.75 -0.09
N ALA A 447 27.49 9.59 -0.40
CA ALA A 447 28.59 10.21 0.34
C ALA A 447 28.48 11.73 0.36
N ARG A 448 28.14 12.33 -0.79
CA ARG A 448 27.96 13.78 -0.94
C ARG A 448 26.67 14.32 -0.34
N ASN A 449 25.76 13.44 0.13
CA ASN A 449 24.39 13.82 0.47
C ASN A 449 23.70 14.61 -0.64
N THR A 450 23.89 14.19 -1.90
CA THR A 450 23.26 14.86 -3.05
C THR A 450 21.74 14.92 -2.83
N PRO A 451 21.11 16.09 -3.01
CA PRO A 451 19.65 16.22 -2.95
C PRO A 451 18.94 15.19 -3.84
N TRP A 452 17.84 14.60 -3.34
CA TRP A 452 17.18 13.50 -4.04
C TRP A 452 16.65 13.92 -5.42
N ASP A 453 16.20 15.17 -5.57
CA ASP A 453 15.78 15.74 -6.83
C ASP A 453 16.93 15.86 -7.83
N GLU A 454 18.11 16.30 -7.39
CA GLU A 454 19.30 16.31 -8.23
C GLU A 454 19.74 14.92 -8.65
N MET A 455 19.73 13.95 -7.73
CA MET A 455 20.07 12.56 -8.03
C MET A 455 19.12 11.98 -9.10
N ALA A 456 17.82 12.24 -8.98
CA ALA A 456 16.82 11.85 -9.97
C ALA A 456 17.07 12.51 -11.33
N ARG A 457 17.34 13.83 -11.38
CA ARG A 457 17.68 14.54 -12.63
C ARG A 457 18.94 13.95 -13.28
N LYS A 458 20.01 13.73 -12.51
CA LYS A 458 21.27 13.15 -13.01
C LYS A 458 21.07 11.76 -13.61
N LEU A 459 20.21 10.93 -13.02
CA LEU A 459 19.90 9.59 -13.54
C LEU A 459 19.03 9.65 -14.81
N ILE A 460 17.94 10.43 -14.78
CA ILE A 460 17.01 10.56 -15.92
C ILE A 460 17.67 11.22 -17.13
N LEU A 461 18.56 12.18 -16.92
CA LEU A 461 19.25 12.92 -18.00
C LEU A 461 20.57 12.28 -18.41
N ALA A 462 20.92 11.12 -17.85
CA ALA A 462 22.21 10.50 -18.11
C ALA A 462 22.43 10.28 -19.62
N GLY A 463 23.60 10.67 -20.08
CA GLY A 463 24.06 10.58 -21.47
C GLY A 463 25.58 10.41 -21.53
N GLY A 464 26.10 10.14 -22.73
CA GLY A 464 27.52 9.86 -22.95
C GLY A 464 27.84 8.36 -22.91
N THR A 465 29.14 8.04 -22.83
CA THR A 465 29.60 6.64 -22.78
C THR A 465 29.36 6.04 -21.39
N THR A 466 28.95 4.78 -21.33
CA THR A 466 28.73 4.05 -20.07
C THR A 466 30.00 3.85 -19.23
N ASP A 467 31.17 4.11 -19.81
CA ASP A 467 32.47 4.00 -19.13
C ASP A 467 32.84 5.25 -18.34
N SER A 468 32.58 6.44 -18.92
CA SER A 468 32.88 7.72 -18.28
C SER A 468 31.69 8.28 -17.49
N CYS A 469 30.47 7.86 -17.81
CA CYS A 469 29.24 8.30 -17.16
C CYS A 469 28.57 7.13 -16.42
N GLY A 470 28.83 7.01 -15.11
CA GLY A 470 28.20 6.02 -14.24
C GLY A 470 26.68 5.86 -14.41
N PRO A 471 25.87 6.94 -14.31
CA PRO A 471 24.42 6.84 -14.41
C PRO A 471 23.91 6.49 -15.81
N ALA A 472 24.73 6.62 -16.87
CA ALA A 472 24.33 6.20 -18.22
C ALA A 472 24.08 4.68 -18.31
N ASN A 473 24.65 3.89 -17.38
CA ASN A 473 24.37 2.47 -17.27
C ASN A 473 22.90 2.15 -16.92
N PHE A 474 22.14 3.13 -16.40
CA PHE A 474 20.69 2.99 -16.22
C PHE A 474 19.98 2.56 -17.52
N TYR A 475 20.47 3.03 -18.66
CA TYR A 475 19.91 2.74 -19.99
C TYR A 475 20.33 1.40 -20.61
N ARG A 476 21.11 0.59 -19.87
CA ARG A 476 21.39 -0.81 -20.22
C ARG A 476 20.28 -1.77 -19.76
N MET A 477 19.51 -1.40 -18.73
CA MET A 477 18.57 -2.30 -18.05
C MET A 477 17.27 -2.59 -18.80
N GLY A 478 17.00 -1.89 -19.89
CA GLY A 478 15.80 -2.04 -20.69
C GLY A 478 16.09 -1.72 -22.14
N ALA A 479 15.24 -2.19 -23.05
CA ALA A 479 15.42 -2.00 -24.49
C ALA A 479 14.40 -1.03 -25.10
N ARG A 480 13.29 -0.77 -24.41
CA ARG A 480 12.13 -0.08 -24.98
C ARG A 480 11.75 1.16 -24.16
N PRO A 481 11.27 2.24 -24.80
CA PRO A 481 10.78 3.44 -24.11
C PRO A 481 9.78 3.13 -22.97
N GLU A 482 8.94 2.13 -23.19
CA GLU A 482 7.98 1.59 -22.22
C GLU A 482 8.63 1.17 -20.90
N GLU A 483 9.71 0.40 -20.95
CA GLU A 483 10.37 -0.14 -19.75
C GLU A 483 11.00 0.99 -18.90
N PHE A 484 11.49 2.04 -19.55
CA PHE A 484 11.97 3.23 -18.87
C PHE A 484 10.83 4.04 -18.24
N GLY A 485 9.72 4.22 -18.97
CA GLY A 485 8.53 4.88 -18.44
C GLY A 485 7.95 4.14 -17.22
N GLU A 486 7.90 2.81 -17.26
CA GLU A 486 7.51 1.95 -16.14
C GLU A 486 8.45 2.14 -14.94
N THR A 487 9.76 1.99 -15.16
CA THR A 487 10.77 2.07 -14.09
C THR A 487 10.79 3.44 -13.44
N VAL A 488 10.81 4.53 -14.22
CA VAL A 488 10.84 5.90 -13.70
C VAL A 488 9.56 6.23 -12.94
N SER A 489 8.40 5.77 -13.40
CA SER A 489 7.12 5.94 -12.68
C SER A 489 7.13 5.24 -11.33
N GLN A 490 7.61 3.99 -11.28
CA GLN A 490 7.65 3.23 -10.03
C GLN A 490 8.71 3.77 -9.07
N VAL A 491 9.94 3.98 -9.55
CA VAL A 491 11.08 4.43 -8.74
C VAL A 491 10.86 5.83 -8.21
N PHE A 492 10.45 6.81 -9.03
CA PHE A 492 10.41 8.20 -8.58
C PHE A 492 9.03 8.66 -8.13
N LEU A 493 7.94 8.06 -8.62
CA LEU A 493 6.57 8.51 -8.32
C LEU A 493 5.80 7.51 -7.43
N GLY A 494 6.29 6.28 -7.27
CA GLY A 494 5.54 5.22 -6.58
C GLY A 494 4.26 4.84 -7.31
N ILE A 495 4.24 4.98 -8.65
CA ILE A 495 3.10 4.66 -9.51
C ILE A 495 3.41 3.36 -10.26
N ARG A 496 2.59 2.33 -10.03
CA ARG A 496 2.68 1.03 -10.71
C ARG A 496 1.86 1.04 -11.99
N VAL A 497 2.38 1.71 -13.02
CA VAL A 497 1.65 1.95 -14.27
C VAL A 497 1.58 0.72 -15.20
N GLN A 498 2.26 -0.39 -14.90
CA GLN A 498 2.41 -1.54 -15.80
C GLN A 498 1.08 -2.16 -16.24
N CYS A 499 0.07 -2.22 -15.36
CA CYS A 499 -1.26 -2.72 -15.75
C CYS A 499 -1.91 -1.85 -16.84
N ALA A 500 -1.54 -0.57 -16.93
CA ALA A 500 -2.04 0.36 -17.94
C ALA A 500 -1.56 0.04 -19.37
N LYS A 501 -0.52 -0.80 -19.51
CA LYS A 501 0.10 -1.16 -20.80
C LYS A 501 -0.86 -1.78 -21.79
N CYS A 502 -1.71 -2.69 -21.34
CA CYS A 502 -2.65 -3.43 -22.20
C CYS A 502 -4.08 -2.88 -22.12
N HIS A 503 -4.47 -2.33 -20.97
CA HIS A 503 -5.79 -1.76 -20.68
C HIS A 503 -5.66 -0.66 -19.63
N ASN A 504 -6.64 0.23 -19.46
CA ASN A 504 -6.57 1.25 -18.40
C ASN A 504 -6.44 0.58 -17.01
N HIS A 505 -5.73 1.23 -16.08
CA HIS A 505 -5.38 0.64 -14.80
C HIS A 505 -6.65 0.23 -14.00
N PRO A 506 -6.72 -1.00 -13.45
CA PRO A 506 -7.96 -1.49 -12.85
C PRO A 506 -8.30 -0.79 -11.53
N PHE A 507 -7.30 -0.31 -10.80
CA PHE A 507 -7.48 0.26 -9.44
C PHE A 507 -7.13 1.75 -9.36
N GLU A 508 -6.82 2.39 -10.49
CA GLU A 508 -6.38 3.78 -10.58
C GLU A 508 -6.96 4.46 -11.81
N LYS A 509 -6.82 5.78 -11.88
CA LYS A 509 -7.31 6.60 -12.99
C LYS A 509 -6.45 6.54 -14.26
N TRP A 510 -5.26 5.94 -14.20
CA TRP A 510 -4.31 5.96 -15.31
C TRP A 510 -4.82 5.16 -16.51
N THR A 511 -4.83 5.79 -17.68
CA THR A 511 -5.26 5.17 -18.92
C THR A 511 -4.09 4.51 -19.66
N GLN A 512 -4.40 3.65 -20.64
CA GLN A 512 -3.40 3.14 -21.56
C GLN A 512 -2.71 4.28 -22.32
N THR A 513 -3.46 5.33 -22.67
CA THR A 513 -2.88 6.52 -23.28
C THR A 513 -1.87 7.20 -22.36
N ASP A 514 -2.16 7.36 -21.06
CA ASP A 514 -1.22 7.96 -20.10
C ASP A 514 0.06 7.13 -19.95
N TYR A 515 -0.06 5.80 -19.98
CA TYR A 515 1.09 4.90 -19.99
C TYR A 515 2.01 5.18 -21.19
N TYR A 516 1.45 5.24 -22.41
CA TYR A 516 2.25 5.47 -23.62
C TYR A 516 2.74 6.92 -23.73
N ARG A 517 2.03 7.90 -23.15
CA ARG A 517 2.50 9.28 -22.99
C ARG A 517 3.74 9.37 -22.10
N MET A 518 3.76 8.62 -21.00
CA MET A 518 4.94 8.53 -20.15
C MET A 518 6.10 7.84 -20.88
N ALA A 519 5.84 6.73 -21.59
CA ALA A 519 6.84 6.05 -22.40
C ALA A 519 7.42 6.94 -23.50
N ALA A 520 6.61 7.81 -24.12
CA ALA A 520 7.04 8.68 -25.22
C ALA A 520 8.14 9.69 -24.84
N TYR A 521 8.36 9.98 -23.56
CA TYR A 521 9.53 10.76 -23.11
C TYR A 521 10.86 10.07 -23.43
N PHE A 522 10.86 8.74 -23.51
CA PHE A 522 12.04 7.94 -23.77
C PHE A 522 12.15 7.50 -25.25
N ALA A 523 11.19 7.89 -26.09
CA ALA A 523 11.16 7.51 -27.52
C ALA A 523 12.40 7.97 -28.29
N ARG A 524 12.99 9.10 -27.88
CA ARG A 524 14.17 9.70 -28.50
C ARG A 524 15.47 9.38 -27.75
N VAL A 525 15.47 8.40 -26.85
CA VAL A 525 16.72 7.93 -26.23
C VAL A 525 17.46 7.00 -27.18
N GLY A 526 18.47 7.55 -27.83
CA GLY A 526 19.39 6.83 -28.69
C GLY A 526 20.42 6.06 -27.89
N ARG A 527 20.68 4.84 -28.36
CA ARG A 527 21.68 3.94 -27.82
C ARG A 527 22.47 3.35 -28.98
N LYS A 528 23.80 3.47 -28.92
CA LYS A 528 24.73 2.94 -29.92
C LYS A 528 25.77 2.08 -29.21
N GLU A 529 25.86 0.83 -29.62
CA GLU A 529 26.93 -0.06 -29.16
C GLU A 529 28.25 0.33 -29.84
N LEU A 530 29.32 0.30 -29.07
CA LEU A 530 30.68 0.52 -29.50
C LEU A 530 31.50 -0.76 -29.26
N PRO A 531 32.64 -0.94 -29.96
CA PRO A 531 33.54 -2.06 -29.73
C PRO A 531 33.92 -2.20 -28.25
N GLY A 532 34.00 -3.45 -27.78
CA GLY A 532 34.31 -3.79 -26.38
C GLY A 532 33.11 -3.72 -25.42
N GLY A 533 31.87 -3.88 -25.91
CA GLY A 533 30.66 -3.94 -25.07
C GLY A 533 30.26 -2.60 -24.43
N ARG A 534 30.79 -1.49 -24.98
CA ARG A 534 30.51 -0.12 -24.54
C ARG A 534 29.21 0.37 -25.17
N LEU A 535 28.49 1.21 -24.45
CA LEU A 535 27.26 1.84 -24.95
C LEU A 535 27.38 3.35 -24.85
N VAL A 536 26.93 4.07 -25.88
CA VAL A 536 26.72 5.52 -25.84
C VAL A 536 25.23 5.81 -25.79
N VAL A 537 24.82 6.62 -24.82
CA VAL A 537 23.45 7.12 -24.67
C VAL A 537 23.40 8.57 -25.12
N PHE A 538 22.48 8.91 -26.01
CA PHE A 538 22.33 10.27 -26.56
C PHE A 538 20.87 10.56 -26.91
N ALA A 539 20.49 11.82 -27.03
CA ALA A 539 19.17 12.20 -27.53
C ALA A 539 19.15 12.16 -29.06
N ARG A 540 18.15 11.50 -29.65
CA ARG A 540 17.88 11.50 -31.08
C ARG A 540 17.02 12.70 -31.46
N PRO A 541 17.15 13.25 -32.68
CA PRO A 541 16.29 14.33 -33.16
C PRO A 541 14.83 13.85 -33.32
N GLU A 542 14.64 12.57 -33.68
CA GLU A 542 13.35 11.99 -34.03
C GLU A 542 13.10 10.67 -33.27
N GLY A 543 11.83 10.26 -33.21
CA GLY A 543 11.37 9.03 -32.58
C GLY A 543 10.07 9.24 -31.83
N GLU A 544 9.10 8.35 -32.08
CA GLU A 544 7.78 8.39 -31.46
C GLU A 544 7.36 7.00 -30.97
N VAL A 545 6.46 6.98 -29.98
CA VAL A 545 5.79 5.77 -29.51
C VAL A 545 4.35 5.80 -30.01
N ALA A 546 3.93 4.73 -30.69
CA ALA A 546 2.57 4.62 -31.19
C ALA A 546 1.64 4.01 -30.12
N HIS A 547 0.39 4.47 -30.07
CA HIS A 547 -0.63 3.84 -29.25
C HIS A 547 -1.01 2.48 -29.86
N PRO A 548 -0.93 1.35 -29.12
CA PRO A 548 -1.05 0.02 -29.71
C PRO A 548 -2.43 -0.28 -30.32
N ARG A 549 -3.46 0.46 -29.90
CA ARG A 549 -4.81 0.33 -30.45
C ARG A 549 -5.12 1.30 -31.59
N LEU A 550 -4.49 2.47 -31.60
CA LEU A 550 -4.80 3.52 -32.59
C LEU A 550 -3.82 3.50 -33.77
N GLY A 551 -2.61 2.94 -33.57
CA GLY A 551 -1.51 3.01 -34.53
C GLY A 551 -0.92 4.42 -34.67
N LEU A 552 -1.44 5.41 -33.94
CA LEU A 552 -1.04 6.81 -34.03
C LEU A 552 0.07 7.14 -33.01
N PRO A 553 1.04 8.01 -33.37
CA PRO A 553 2.00 8.57 -32.44
C PRO A 553 1.33 9.23 -31.23
N VAL A 554 1.92 9.07 -30.05
CA VAL A 554 1.43 9.66 -28.80
C VAL A 554 2.41 10.74 -28.35
N ALA A 555 1.92 11.99 -28.26
CA ALA A 555 2.70 13.09 -27.70
C ALA A 555 3.05 12.82 -26.23
N PRO A 556 4.30 13.02 -25.79
CA PRO A 556 4.68 12.77 -24.41
C PRO A 556 3.97 13.72 -23.46
N ALA A 557 3.51 13.21 -22.31
CA ALA A 557 2.82 14.02 -21.32
C ALA A 557 3.08 13.49 -19.91
N PRO A 558 3.18 14.36 -18.90
CA PRO A 558 3.25 13.92 -17.52
C PRO A 558 1.90 13.39 -17.06
N PHE A 559 1.88 12.62 -15.97
CA PHE A 559 0.62 12.24 -15.33
C PHE A 559 -0.15 13.49 -14.88
N ASP A 560 -1.43 13.57 -15.25
CA ASP A 560 -2.31 14.73 -15.04
C ASP A 560 -1.79 16.07 -15.63
N GLY A 561 -0.79 16.01 -16.50
CA GLY A 561 -0.22 17.19 -17.15
C GLY A 561 -0.65 17.34 -18.61
N PRO A 562 -0.54 18.54 -19.20
CA PRO A 562 -0.75 18.72 -20.62
C PRO A 562 0.34 17.99 -21.43
N PRO A 563 0.02 17.52 -22.65
CA PRO A 563 1.02 16.96 -23.54
C PRO A 563 2.03 18.03 -23.97
N LEU A 564 3.28 17.60 -24.15
CA LEU A 564 4.32 18.38 -24.78
C LEU A 564 4.01 18.52 -26.28
N ALA A 565 4.35 19.67 -26.85
CA ALA A 565 4.26 19.87 -28.30
C ALA A 565 5.13 18.83 -29.04
N PRO A 566 4.67 18.24 -30.15
CA PRO A 566 5.43 17.20 -30.87
C PRO A 566 6.82 17.64 -31.34
N ASP A 567 6.94 18.93 -31.68
CA ASP A 567 8.10 19.66 -32.19
C ASP A 567 8.91 20.38 -31.10
N ALA A 568 8.58 20.16 -29.81
CA ALA A 568 9.31 20.79 -28.72
C ALA A 568 10.84 20.52 -28.83
N PRO A 569 11.67 21.57 -28.85
CA PRO A 569 13.12 21.42 -29.05
C PRO A 569 13.80 20.78 -27.83
N GLY A 570 14.93 20.12 -28.06
CA GLY A 570 15.78 19.55 -27.01
C GLY A 570 15.42 18.12 -26.59
N ASP A 571 16.06 17.65 -25.52
CA ASP A 571 15.81 16.32 -24.96
C ASP A 571 14.50 16.32 -24.17
N ARG A 572 13.51 15.53 -24.63
CA ARG A 572 12.20 15.35 -23.98
C ARG A 572 12.34 14.97 -22.50
N ARG A 573 13.41 14.28 -22.11
CA ARG A 573 13.68 13.89 -20.71
C ARG A 573 13.91 15.09 -19.81
N GLU A 574 14.36 16.25 -20.31
CA GLU A 574 14.52 17.47 -19.50
C GLU A 574 13.18 18.00 -19.00
N HIS A 575 12.15 17.94 -19.84
CA HIS A 575 10.80 18.28 -19.43
C HIS A 575 10.30 17.30 -18.36
N LEU A 576 10.49 16.00 -18.57
CA LEU A 576 10.09 14.98 -17.59
C LEU A 576 10.83 15.16 -16.26
N ALA A 577 12.15 15.32 -16.29
CA ALA A 577 12.98 15.47 -15.10
C ALA A 577 12.58 16.72 -14.30
N ARG A 578 12.32 17.86 -14.96
CA ARG A 578 11.78 19.07 -14.33
C ARG A 578 10.42 18.84 -13.69
N TRP A 579 9.51 18.14 -14.36
CA TRP A 579 8.18 17.87 -13.83
C TRP A 579 8.20 16.88 -12.64
N ILE A 580 8.96 15.79 -12.75
CA ILE A 580 9.11 14.80 -11.66
C ILE A 580 9.65 15.50 -10.42
N THR A 581 10.69 16.31 -10.59
CA THR A 581 11.42 16.92 -9.47
C THR A 581 10.84 18.24 -8.98
N ALA A 582 9.70 18.68 -9.54
CA ALA A 582 9.05 19.91 -9.11
C ALA A 582 8.60 19.82 -7.64
N PRO A 583 8.81 20.85 -6.81
CA PRO A 583 8.35 20.90 -5.41
C PRO A 583 6.84 20.66 -5.23
N ARG A 584 6.04 20.97 -6.26
CA ARG A 584 4.58 20.80 -6.27
C ARG A 584 4.14 19.44 -6.83
N ASN A 585 5.06 18.58 -7.26
CA ASN A 585 4.71 17.25 -7.76
C ASN A 585 4.09 16.42 -6.61
N PRO A 586 2.87 15.86 -6.78
CA PRO A 586 2.15 15.20 -5.69
C PRO A 586 2.71 13.82 -5.32
N HIS A 587 3.61 13.26 -6.14
CA HIS A 587 4.09 11.89 -6.02
C HIS A 587 5.56 11.79 -5.63
N PHE A 588 6.43 12.63 -6.21
CA PHE A 588 7.88 12.50 -6.10
C PHE A 588 8.41 12.46 -4.67
N ALA A 589 8.19 13.55 -3.93
CA ALA A 589 8.62 13.66 -2.53
C ALA A 589 7.86 12.67 -1.63
N ARG A 590 6.59 12.41 -1.92
CA ARG A 590 5.75 11.49 -1.14
C ARG A 590 6.25 10.04 -1.21
N SER A 591 6.66 9.60 -2.40
CA SER A 591 7.15 8.24 -2.65
C SER A 591 8.42 7.94 -1.85
N ILE A 592 9.43 8.82 -1.93
CA ILE A 592 10.69 8.61 -1.21
C ILE A 592 10.53 8.77 0.31
N VAL A 593 9.71 9.72 0.77
CA VAL A 593 9.39 9.89 2.20
C VAL A 593 8.79 8.61 2.79
N ASN A 594 7.88 7.97 2.08
CA ASN A 594 7.28 6.71 2.54
C ASN A 594 8.28 5.55 2.58
N ARG A 595 9.23 5.49 1.62
CA ARG A 595 10.31 4.48 1.64
C ARG A 595 11.25 4.65 2.81
N VAL A 596 11.68 5.89 3.08
CA VAL A 596 12.53 6.21 4.24
C VAL A 596 11.78 5.94 5.55
N TRP A 597 10.49 6.30 5.61
CA TRP A 597 9.66 5.98 6.77
C TRP A 597 9.54 4.47 7.00
N ARG A 598 9.23 3.67 5.96
CA ARG A 598 9.17 2.21 6.05
C ARG A 598 10.48 1.63 6.58
N HIS A 599 11.62 2.11 6.08
CA HIS A 599 12.93 1.63 6.51
C HIS A 599 13.11 1.73 8.04
N TYR A 600 12.80 2.89 8.63
CA TYR A 600 12.97 3.08 10.08
C TYR A 600 11.85 2.49 10.91
N MET A 601 10.60 2.64 10.46
CA MET A 601 9.41 2.31 11.25
C MET A 601 8.87 0.90 10.99
N GLY A 602 9.49 0.14 10.08
CA GLY A 602 9.14 -1.25 9.74
C GLY A 602 7.99 -1.40 8.76
N ARG A 603 7.08 -0.41 8.72
CA ARG A 603 5.94 -0.37 7.81
C ARG A 603 5.76 1.01 7.22
N GLY A 604 5.49 1.10 5.92
CA GLY A 604 5.16 2.36 5.26
C GLY A 604 3.87 2.98 5.80
N LEU A 605 3.75 4.31 5.70
CA LEU A 605 2.47 5.00 5.90
C LEU A 605 1.46 4.55 4.83
N VAL A 606 1.95 4.35 3.61
CA VAL A 606 1.28 3.60 2.54
C VAL A 606 2.00 2.26 2.39
N GLU A 607 1.25 1.16 2.34
CA GLU A 607 1.79 -0.19 2.13
C GLU A 607 0.92 -0.91 1.08
N PRO A 608 1.48 -1.55 0.04
CA PRO A 608 2.90 -1.61 -0.33
C PRO A 608 3.57 -0.24 -0.53
N VAL A 609 4.86 -0.14 -0.20
CA VAL A 609 5.61 1.13 -0.13
C VAL A 609 5.62 1.96 -1.42
N ASP A 610 5.49 1.30 -2.56
CA ASP A 610 5.53 1.83 -3.94
C ASP A 610 4.16 1.75 -4.63
N ASP A 611 3.05 1.67 -3.87
CA ASP A 611 1.67 1.61 -4.36
C ASP A 611 0.88 2.87 -3.95
N MET A 612 1.35 4.03 -4.43
CA MET A 612 0.90 5.38 -4.03
C MET A 612 -0.38 5.82 -4.75
N ARG A 613 -1.45 5.05 -4.59
CA ARG A 613 -2.75 5.32 -5.22
C ARG A 613 -3.78 5.93 -4.28
N ALA A 614 -4.72 6.68 -4.84
CA ALA A 614 -5.82 7.27 -4.07
C ALA A 614 -6.67 6.21 -3.34
N THR A 615 -6.78 4.99 -3.89
CA THR A 615 -7.49 3.86 -3.31
C THR A 615 -6.67 3.07 -2.27
N ASN A 616 -5.43 3.49 -2.00
CA ASN A 616 -4.57 2.96 -0.96
C ASN A 616 -4.07 4.12 -0.07
N PRO A 617 -4.96 4.76 0.69
CA PRO A 617 -4.61 5.95 1.47
C PRO A 617 -3.63 5.61 2.60
N ALA A 618 -2.84 6.60 3.02
CA ALA A 618 -1.92 6.42 4.13
C ALA A 618 -2.66 6.14 5.45
N SER A 619 -2.04 5.36 6.33
CA SER A 619 -2.47 5.12 7.72
C SER A 619 -2.55 6.41 8.54
N ASN A 620 -1.75 7.40 8.18
CA ASN A 620 -1.81 8.76 8.72
C ASN A 620 -1.49 9.77 7.62
N GLU A 621 -2.52 10.14 6.86
CA GLU A 621 -2.41 11.08 5.73
C GLU A 621 -1.85 12.46 6.14
N PRO A 622 -2.29 13.09 7.25
CA PRO A 622 -1.69 14.34 7.72
C PRO A 622 -0.19 14.22 8.02
N LEU A 623 0.26 13.09 8.59
CA LEU A 623 1.68 12.85 8.86
C LEU A 623 2.49 12.74 7.58
N LEU A 624 2.02 11.97 6.59
CA LEU A 624 2.72 11.85 5.31
C LEU A 624 2.82 13.22 4.61
N GLN A 625 1.74 14.00 4.59
CA GLN A 625 1.76 15.36 4.05
C GLN A 625 2.76 16.27 4.77
N ALA A 626 2.81 16.23 6.10
CA ALA A 626 3.74 17.04 6.89
C ALA A 626 5.21 16.64 6.65
N LEU A 627 5.51 15.34 6.56
CA LEU A 627 6.84 14.83 6.22
C LEU A 627 7.24 15.22 4.80
N THR A 628 6.34 15.08 3.82
CA THR A 628 6.56 15.52 2.43
C THR A 628 6.86 17.01 2.37
N ALA A 629 6.08 17.85 3.05
CA ALA A 629 6.31 19.29 3.08
C ALA A 629 7.63 19.64 3.78
N HIS A 630 8.00 18.92 4.84
CA HIS A 630 9.29 19.08 5.50
C HIS A 630 10.45 18.74 4.56
N PHE A 631 10.37 17.62 3.83
CA PHE A 631 11.40 17.17 2.89
C PHE A 631 11.57 18.11 1.69
N VAL A 632 10.48 18.67 1.17
CA VAL A 632 10.54 19.69 0.12
C VAL A 632 11.20 20.96 0.65
N ARG A 633 10.84 21.44 1.85
CA ARG A 633 11.45 22.63 2.46
C ARG A 633 12.93 22.45 2.81
N SER A 634 13.38 21.22 3.05
CA SER A 634 14.80 20.94 3.27
C SER A 634 15.61 20.89 1.99
N GLY A 635 15.02 21.17 0.82
CA GLY A 635 15.71 21.03 -0.47
C GLY A 635 15.98 19.57 -0.82
N PHE A 636 15.03 18.67 -0.51
CA PHE A 636 15.14 17.23 -0.78
C PHE A 636 16.34 16.52 -0.10
N ASP A 637 16.81 17.07 1.03
CA ASP A 637 17.85 16.47 1.88
C ASP A 637 17.36 15.21 2.62
N LEU A 638 17.91 14.06 2.24
CA LEU A 638 17.56 12.76 2.81
C LEU A 638 18.06 12.61 4.25
N LYS A 639 19.29 13.00 4.57
CA LYS A 639 19.82 12.91 5.94
C LYS A 639 19.00 13.75 6.91
N ARG A 640 18.51 14.92 6.50
CA ARG A 640 17.64 15.75 7.33
C ARG A 640 16.27 15.11 7.59
N LEU A 641 15.68 14.46 6.59
CA LEU A 641 14.47 13.65 6.77
C LEU A 641 14.70 12.49 7.74
N MET A 642 15.78 11.72 7.52
CA MET A 642 16.18 10.58 8.35
C MET A 642 16.36 11.00 9.81
N ARG A 643 17.15 12.05 10.05
CA ARG A 643 17.35 12.63 11.38
C ARG A 643 16.03 12.98 12.05
N THR A 644 15.12 13.64 11.34
CA THR A 644 13.81 14.07 11.88
C THR A 644 12.96 12.88 12.33
N ILE A 645 13.02 11.75 11.63
CA ILE A 645 12.33 10.51 12.01
C ILE A 645 13.02 9.88 13.23
N LEU A 646 14.34 9.73 13.20
CA LEU A 646 15.14 9.05 14.24
C LEU A 646 15.06 9.73 15.61
N VAL A 647 14.95 11.05 15.65
CA VAL A 647 14.82 11.81 16.90
C VAL A 647 13.37 11.90 17.42
N SER A 648 12.39 11.41 16.66
CA SER A 648 10.98 11.41 17.10
C SER A 648 10.76 10.41 18.25
N ARG A 649 9.79 10.71 19.13
CA ARG A 649 9.37 9.74 20.15
C ARG A 649 8.74 8.51 19.52
N ALA A 650 8.02 8.67 18.40
CA ALA A 650 7.44 7.55 17.66
C ALA A 650 8.50 6.49 17.29
N TYR A 651 9.66 6.91 16.77
CA TYR A 651 10.78 5.99 16.49
C TYR A 651 11.36 5.37 17.77
N GLN A 652 11.42 6.16 18.84
CA GLN A 652 12.02 5.76 20.12
C GLN A 652 11.06 5.03 21.07
N ARG A 653 9.92 4.50 20.59
CA ARG A 653 9.03 3.67 21.42
C ARG A 653 9.65 2.29 21.65
N SER A 654 9.30 1.65 22.76
CA SER A 654 9.62 0.25 23.00
C SER A 654 8.84 -0.63 22.02
N SER A 655 9.43 -1.77 21.63
CA SER A 655 8.75 -2.85 20.92
C SER A 655 7.83 -3.66 21.82
N ARG A 656 8.00 -3.56 23.15
CA ARG A 656 7.14 -4.25 24.12
C ARG A 656 5.74 -3.68 24.02
N ALA A 657 4.82 -4.55 23.60
CA ALA A 657 3.42 -4.22 23.49
C ALA A 657 2.79 -4.05 24.88
N LEU A 658 1.90 -3.07 24.99
CA LEU A 658 0.92 -3.00 26.06
C LEU A 658 -0.33 -3.80 25.64
N PRO A 659 -1.13 -4.34 26.58
CA PRO A 659 -2.35 -5.07 26.23
C PRO A 659 -3.26 -4.30 25.25
N GLY A 660 -3.41 -2.99 25.44
CA GLY A 660 -4.24 -2.12 24.58
C GLY A 660 -3.65 -1.78 23.21
N ASN A 661 -2.41 -2.18 22.92
CA ASN A 661 -1.77 -1.95 21.63
C ASN A 661 -1.16 -3.21 21.01
N ALA A 662 -1.41 -4.38 21.61
CA ALA A 662 -0.92 -5.68 21.16
C ALA A 662 -1.26 -5.97 19.68
N GLY A 663 -2.48 -5.60 19.26
CA GLY A 663 -2.96 -5.77 17.89
C GLY A 663 -2.60 -4.65 16.91
N ASP A 664 -1.85 -3.62 17.32
CA ASP A 664 -1.42 -2.57 16.39
C ASP A 664 -0.13 -2.97 15.66
N ASP A 665 -0.23 -3.03 14.34
CA ASP A 665 0.87 -3.25 13.40
C ASP A 665 1.02 -2.12 12.39
N ARG A 666 0.26 -1.01 12.54
CA ARG A 666 0.07 -0.01 11.47
C ARG A 666 0.15 1.45 11.90
N PHE A 667 -0.24 1.76 13.13
CA PHE A 667 -0.40 3.14 13.61
C PHE A 667 0.75 3.61 14.48
N TYR A 668 1.78 2.77 14.65
CA TYR A 668 3.03 3.07 15.34
C TYR A 668 2.84 3.34 16.83
N SER A 669 1.81 2.78 17.47
CA SER A 669 1.64 2.87 18.94
C SER A 669 2.81 2.26 19.71
N ARG A 670 3.54 1.34 19.08
CA ARG A 670 4.80 0.77 19.54
C ARG A 670 5.79 0.74 18.38
N TRP A 671 7.04 0.40 18.67
CA TRP A 671 7.98 0.10 17.60
C TRP A 671 7.70 -1.30 17.04
N LEU A 672 7.72 -1.44 15.71
CA LEU A 672 7.41 -2.68 15.02
C LEU A 672 8.69 -3.48 14.83
N VAL A 673 8.70 -4.72 15.32
CA VAL A 673 9.87 -5.60 15.25
C VAL A 673 10.23 -5.91 13.80
N LYS A 674 11.49 -5.64 13.44
CA LYS A 674 12.01 -5.84 12.08
C LYS A 674 13.08 -6.89 12.11
N ARG A 675 13.04 -7.81 11.15
CA ARG A 675 14.15 -8.71 10.92
C ARG A 675 15.35 -7.94 10.39
N VAL A 676 16.55 -8.29 10.86
CA VAL A 676 17.81 -7.77 10.33
C VAL A 676 18.00 -8.33 8.91
N GLY A 677 18.34 -7.47 7.94
CA GLY A 677 18.55 -7.87 6.55
C GLY A 677 19.77 -8.79 6.40
N ALA A 678 19.78 -9.62 5.35
CA ALA A 678 20.81 -10.64 5.12
C ALA A 678 22.25 -10.13 5.24
N GLU A 679 22.54 -8.98 4.62
CA GLU A 679 23.86 -8.36 4.61
C GLU A 679 24.27 -7.91 6.01
N VAL A 680 23.38 -7.20 6.70
CA VAL A 680 23.61 -6.71 8.07
C VAL A 680 23.75 -7.87 9.06
N LEU A 681 22.95 -8.93 8.90
CA LEU A 681 23.00 -10.10 9.77
C LEU A 681 24.30 -10.87 9.59
N LEU A 682 24.75 -11.04 8.34
CA LEU A 682 26.04 -11.67 8.05
C LEU A 682 27.19 -10.85 8.67
N ASP A 683 27.20 -9.54 8.42
CA ASP A 683 28.21 -8.64 8.99
C ASP A 683 28.18 -8.62 10.53
N ALA A 684 27.01 -8.71 11.14
CA ALA A 684 26.86 -8.82 12.59
C ALA A 684 27.51 -10.11 13.13
N VAL A 685 27.35 -11.26 12.43
CA VAL A 685 28.03 -12.51 12.80
C VAL A 685 29.54 -12.34 12.73
N ALA A 686 30.07 -11.76 11.65
CA ALA A 686 31.51 -11.48 11.55
C ALA A 686 32.01 -10.54 12.65
N GLN A 687 31.25 -9.49 12.96
CA GLN A 687 31.61 -8.50 13.98
C GLN A 687 31.72 -9.15 15.36
N VAL A 688 30.72 -9.95 15.77
CA VAL A 688 30.71 -10.55 17.10
C VAL A 688 31.75 -11.67 17.24
N THR A 689 31.97 -12.45 16.18
CA THR A 689 32.99 -13.51 16.18
C THR A 689 34.41 -12.98 15.97
N GLY A 690 34.57 -11.74 15.52
CA GLY A 690 35.85 -11.17 15.12
C GLY A 690 36.45 -11.87 13.90
N GLN A 691 35.62 -12.49 13.05
CA GLN A 691 36.04 -13.25 11.87
C GLN A 691 35.43 -12.63 10.61
N PRO A 692 36.17 -11.82 9.84
CA PRO A 692 35.65 -11.19 8.63
C PRO A 692 35.30 -12.21 7.56
N HIS A 693 34.38 -11.84 6.66
CA HIS A 693 34.06 -12.67 5.49
C HIS A 693 35.10 -12.48 4.38
N LYS A 694 35.24 -13.52 3.56
CA LYS A 694 35.97 -13.47 2.29
C LYS A 694 34.98 -13.70 1.16
N PHE A 695 34.85 -12.72 0.28
CA PHE A 695 34.02 -12.81 -0.91
C PHE A 695 34.92 -12.98 -2.15
N GLY A 696 34.56 -13.92 -3.03
CA GLY A 696 35.33 -14.16 -4.26
C GLY A 696 35.36 -12.91 -5.15
N GLY A 697 36.56 -12.53 -5.61
CA GLY A 697 36.75 -11.36 -6.49
C GLY A 697 36.56 -10.00 -5.81
N ILE A 698 36.46 -9.95 -4.48
CA ILE A 698 36.31 -8.72 -3.69
C ILE A 698 37.51 -8.58 -2.73
N PRO A 699 38.07 -7.36 -2.55
CA PRO A 699 39.15 -7.14 -1.60
C PRO A 699 38.82 -7.61 -0.17
N GLN A 700 39.84 -8.08 0.54
CA GLN A 700 39.68 -8.50 1.93
C GLN A 700 39.22 -7.34 2.82
N GLY A 701 38.31 -7.62 3.76
CA GLY A 701 37.77 -6.63 4.69
C GLY A 701 36.53 -5.88 4.20
N VAL A 702 36.10 -6.09 2.95
CA VAL A 702 34.81 -5.58 2.47
C VAL A 702 33.66 -6.34 3.15
N ARG A 703 32.77 -5.58 3.78
CA ARG A 703 31.56 -6.08 4.43
C ARG A 703 30.46 -6.41 3.44
N ALA A 704 29.53 -7.27 3.83
CA ALA A 704 28.38 -7.66 3.02
C ALA A 704 27.53 -6.45 2.59
N ILE A 705 27.32 -5.47 3.49
CA ILE A 705 26.59 -4.24 3.16
C ILE A 705 27.29 -3.38 2.10
N GLY A 706 28.59 -3.57 1.89
CA GLY A 706 29.39 -2.87 0.88
C GLY A 706 29.50 -3.60 -0.46
N LEU A 707 28.84 -4.75 -0.62
CA LEU A 707 28.90 -5.51 -1.87
C LEU A 707 28.17 -4.77 -3.00
N PRO A 708 28.82 -4.57 -4.15
CA PRO A 708 28.23 -3.82 -5.26
C PRO A 708 27.21 -4.65 -6.05
N ASP A 709 27.25 -5.99 -5.91
CA ASP A 709 26.58 -6.92 -6.82
C ASP A 709 25.93 -8.10 -6.09
N THR A 710 24.81 -8.56 -6.63
CA THR A 710 24.04 -9.70 -6.13
C THR A 710 24.61 -11.04 -6.58
N ARG A 711 25.42 -11.06 -7.65
CA ARG A 711 26.07 -12.28 -8.15
C ARG A 711 27.30 -12.73 -7.39
N ILE A 712 27.76 -11.95 -6.42
CA ILE A 712 28.85 -12.34 -5.52
C ILE A 712 28.34 -13.50 -4.65
N GLY A 713 28.96 -14.66 -4.77
CA GLY A 713 28.49 -15.91 -4.19
C GLY A 713 28.46 -15.89 -2.66
N SER A 714 27.29 -16.14 -2.08
CA SER A 714 27.12 -16.35 -0.64
C SER A 714 25.81 -17.07 -0.35
N ARG A 715 25.91 -18.36 0.04
CA ARG A 715 24.74 -19.18 0.42
C ARG A 715 23.93 -18.51 1.55
N PHE A 716 24.62 -17.87 2.50
CA PHE A 716 23.96 -17.15 3.58
C PHE A 716 23.11 -15.99 3.06
N LEU A 717 23.68 -15.13 2.21
CA LEU A 717 22.94 -13.95 1.71
C LEU A 717 21.70 -14.36 0.92
N ASP A 718 21.82 -15.39 0.08
CA ASP A 718 20.70 -15.89 -0.73
C ASP A 718 19.61 -16.52 0.14
N LEU A 719 19.99 -17.34 1.13
CA LEU A 719 19.05 -18.00 2.04
C LEU A 719 18.30 -16.99 2.93
N PHE A 720 18.94 -15.88 3.29
CA PHE A 720 18.37 -14.84 4.15
C PHE A 720 17.69 -13.70 3.37
N GLY A 721 17.45 -13.88 2.07
CA GLY A 721 16.54 -13.03 1.30
C GLY A 721 17.17 -11.78 0.68
N ARG A 722 18.48 -11.81 0.37
CA ARG A 722 19.13 -10.79 -0.49
C ARG A 722 18.35 -10.65 -1.81
N PRO A 723 18.04 -9.42 -2.28
CA PRO A 723 17.30 -9.23 -3.53
C PRO A 723 18.16 -9.57 -4.74
N ALA A 724 17.54 -10.09 -5.80
CA ALA A 724 18.23 -10.35 -7.07
C ALA A 724 18.47 -9.08 -7.91
N ARG A 725 17.77 -7.98 -7.59
CA ARG A 725 17.79 -6.68 -8.28
C ARG A 725 17.33 -6.78 -9.74
N GLN A 726 16.38 -7.67 -10.02
CA GLN A 726 15.84 -7.88 -11.36
C GLN A 726 14.69 -6.92 -11.66
N VAL A 727 13.97 -6.44 -10.64
CA VAL A 727 12.85 -5.50 -10.79
C VAL A 727 12.98 -4.36 -9.78
N ALA A 728 12.42 -3.19 -10.08
CA ALA A 728 12.45 -2.04 -9.17
C ALA A 728 11.38 -2.15 -8.05
N CYS A 729 11.25 -3.34 -7.45
CA CYS A 729 10.27 -3.63 -6.40
C CYS A 729 10.97 -3.89 -5.07
N GLU A 730 10.52 -3.23 -4.00
CA GLU A 730 10.96 -3.54 -2.64
C GLU A 730 10.62 -4.99 -2.24
N CYS A 731 9.63 -5.60 -2.91
CA CYS A 731 9.19 -6.97 -2.69
C CYS A 731 10.20 -8.06 -3.11
N GLU A 732 11.26 -7.75 -3.86
CA GLU A 732 12.32 -8.73 -4.15
C GLU A 732 13.11 -9.11 -2.89
N ARG A 733 13.22 -8.20 -1.91
CA ARG A 733 13.88 -8.48 -0.65
C ARG A 733 12.89 -9.18 0.28
N SER A 734 13.20 -10.41 0.66
CA SER A 734 12.39 -11.17 1.60
C SER A 734 12.93 -11.04 3.02
N SER A 735 12.02 -10.82 3.97
CA SER A 735 12.31 -10.92 5.40
C SER A 735 11.54 -12.07 6.07
N GLU A 736 10.83 -12.86 5.27
CA GLU A 736 10.01 -13.97 5.75
C GLU A 736 10.88 -15.06 6.40
N PRO A 737 10.48 -15.58 7.57
CA PRO A 737 11.16 -16.70 8.21
C PRO A 737 11.01 -17.98 7.40
N SER A 738 12.07 -18.79 7.33
CA SER A 738 12.02 -20.14 6.75
C SER A 738 12.71 -21.16 7.65
N VAL A 739 12.23 -22.40 7.61
CA VAL A 739 12.86 -23.53 8.33
C VAL A 739 14.31 -23.71 7.90
N ALA A 740 14.60 -23.49 6.62
CA ALA A 740 15.95 -23.59 6.08
C ALA A 740 16.92 -22.57 6.70
N GLN A 741 16.47 -21.35 7.01
CA GLN A 741 17.29 -20.35 7.71
C GLN A 741 17.61 -20.79 9.14
N ALA A 742 16.62 -21.34 9.86
CA ALA A 742 16.82 -21.85 11.23
C ALA A 742 17.79 -23.03 11.26
N LEU A 743 17.59 -24.03 10.39
CA LEU A 743 18.49 -25.18 10.26
C LEU A 743 19.91 -24.75 9.88
N HIS A 744 20.05 -23.75 9.02
CA HIS A 744 21.37 -23.23 8.66
C HIS A 744 22.08 -22.63 9.87
N LEU A 745 21.42 -21.82 10.71
CA LEU A 745 22.04 -21.25 11.90
C LEU A 745 22.43 -22.30 12.95
N ILE A 746 21.62 -23.35 13.10
CA ILE A 746 21.87 -24.41 14.09
C ILE A 746 23.03 -25.32 13.67
N SER A 747 23.12 -25.64 12.37
CA SER A 747 24.05 -26.66 11.85
C SER A 747 25.15 -26.08 10.94
N ALA A 748 25.36 -24.77 10.94
CA ALA A 748 26.37 -24.15 10.08
C ALA A 748 27.79 -24.51 10.54
N GLU A 749 28.45 -25.37 9.78
CA GLU A 749 29.90 -25.60 9.90
C GLU A 749 30.70 -24.30 9.86
N ASP A 750 30.31 -23.34 9.01
CA ASP A 750 30.95 -22.01 8.94
C ASP A 750 30.82 -21.22 10.26
N LEU A 751 29.68 -21.30 10.95
CA LEU A 751 29.50 -20.64 12.23
C LEU A 751 30.37 -21.30 13.31
N ASN A 752 30.38 -22.63 13.37
CA ASN A 752 31.22 -23.38 14.32
C ASN A 752 32.72 -23.12 14.09
N ALA A 753 33.14 -23.02 12.82
CA ALA A 753 34.51 -22.66 12.46
C ALA A 753 34.88 -21.23 12.92
N ARG A 754 33.96 -20.26 12.79
CA ARG A 754 34.18 -18.89 13.28
C ARG A 754 34.30 -18.83 14.81
N LEU A 755 33.44 -19.56 15.51
CA LEU A 755 33.45 -19.62 16.97
C LEU A 755 34.73 -20.26 17.52
N SER A 756 35.27 -21.24 16.80
CA SER A 756 36.49 -21.96 17.18
C SER A 756 37.79 -21.33 16.66
N ALA A 757 37.72 -20.19 15.97
CA ALA A 757 38.88 -19.60 15.30
C ALA A 757 39.96 -19.16 16.32
N PRO A 758 41.25 -19.54 16.16
CA PRO A 758 42.31 -19.23 17.13
C PRO A 758 42.59 -17.74 17.39
N ARG A 759 42.13 -16.89 16.47
CA ARG A 759 42.20 -15.42 16.53
C ARG A 759 40.82 -14.76 16.62
N GLY A 760 39.78 -15.53 16.95
CA GLY A 760 38.41 -15.02 17.15
C GLY A 760 38.29 -14.10 18.36
N ALA A 761 37.21 -13.31 18.39
CA ALA A 761 36.96 -12.34 19.47
C ALA A 761 36.89 -13.01 20.84
N LEU A 762 36.27 -14.19 20.93
CA LEU A 762 36.20 -14.97 22.18
C LEU A 762 37.60 -15.38 22.67
N GLU A 763 38.45 -15.92 21.79
CA GLU A 763 39.82 -16.32 22.16
C GLU A 763 40.64 -15.15 22.68
N GLN A 764 40.56 -14.01 22.00
CA GLN A 764 41.27 -12.80 22.42
C GLN A 764 40.76 -12.31 23.79
N LEU A 765 39.45 -12.35 24.00
CA LEU A 765 38.82 -11.94 25.25
C LEU A 765 39.21 -12.88 26.41
N LEU A 766 39.24 -14.20 26.20
CA LEU A 766 39.67 -15.17 27.22
C LEU A 766 41.16 -15.02 27.54
N ARG A 767 42.02 -14.75 26.54
CA ARG A 767 43.46 -14.51 26.72
C ARG A 767 43.79 -13.20 27.43
N SER A 768 42.88 -12.22 27.40
CA SER A 768 43.08 -10.94 28.07
C SER A 768 43.10 -11.03 29.62
N GLY A 769 42.70 -12.18 30.18
CA GLY A 769 42.57 -12.34 31.64
C GLY A 769 41.26 -11.81 32.21
N ALA A 770 40.29 -11.44 31.36
CA ALA A 770 38.98 -10.98 31.79
C ALA A 770 38.26 -12.01 32.69
N THR A 771 37.66 -11.52 33.77
CA THR A 771 36.86 -12.34 34.69
C THR A 771 35.62 -12.88 33.99
N ASP A 772 35.03 -13.95 34.52
CA ASP A 772 33.84 -14.57 33.92
C ASP A 772 32.67 -13.62 33.75
N ARG A 773 32.47 -12.72 34.72
CA ARG A 773 31.45 -11.67 34.64
C ARG A 773 31.75 -10.64 33.56
N GLU A 774 33.02 -10.32 33.34
CA GLU A 774 33.43 -9.40 32.28
C GLU A 774 33.28 -10.03 30.90
N VAL A 775 33.66 -11.30 30.75
CA VAL A 775 33.47 -12.07 29.51
C VAL A 775 31.98 -12.16 29.18
N LEU A 776 31.15 -12.61 30.13
CA LEU A 776 29.70 -12.68 30.00
C LEU A 776 29.10 -11.33 29.56
N ARG A 777 29.48 -10.25 30.24
CA ARG A 777 29.00 -8.89 29.94
C ARG A 777 29.45 -8.41 28.57
N HIS A 778 30.70 -8.67 28.20
CA HIS A 778 31.23 -8.29 26.89
C HIS A 778 30.49 -9.00 25.76
N LEU A 779 30.26 -10.32 25.86
CA LEU A 779 29.55 -11.09 24.84
C LEU A 779 28.09 -10.63 24.66
N HIS A 780 27.39 -10.29 25.75
CA HIS A 780 26.03 -9.75 25.66
C HIS A 780 26.01 -8.34 25.04
N LEU A 781 26.97 -7.48 25.40
CA LEU A 781 27.07 -6.14 24.81
C LEU A 781 27.42 -6.20 23.33
N SER A 782 28.35 -7.06 22.91
CA SER A 782 28.75 -7.19 21.52
C SER A 782 27.65 -7.81 20.66
N ALA A 783 26.98 -8.86 21.13
CA ALA A 783 25.95 -9.55 20.36
C ALA A 783 24.58 -8.85 20.41
N LEU A 784 24.14 -8.43 21.59
CA LEU A 784 22.78 -7.95 21.84
C LEU A 784 22.70 -6.46 22.19
N GLY A 785 23.83 -5.76 22.36
CA GLY A 785 23.82 -4.33 22.68
C GLY A 785 23.25 -4.03 24.08
N ARG A 786 23.20 -5.01 24.98
CA ARG A 786 22.73 -4.85 26.36
C ARG A 786 23.53 -5.72 27.33
N PRO A 787 23.56 -5.43 28.64
CA PRO A 787 24.07 -6.36 29.63
C PRO A 787 23.18 -7.62 29.73
N PRO A 788 23.72 -8.74 30.26
CA PRO A 788 22.90 -9.90 30.61
C PRO A 788 21.88 -9.53 31.68
N THR A 789 20.70 -10.14 31.60
CA THR A 789 19.74 -10.12 32.71
C THR A 789 20.25 -10.97 33.87
N GLU A 790 19.72 -10.75 35.07
CA GLU A 790 20.05 -11.56 36.25
C GLU A 790 19.81 -13.06 36.04
N ARG A 791 18.75 -13.42 35.29
CA ARG A 791 18.44 -14.81 34.96
C ARG A 791 19.49 -15.42 34.02
N GLU A 792 19.86 -14.71 32.96
CA GLU A 792 20.89 -15.14 32.00
C GLU A 792 22.25 -15.26 32.70
N ALA A 793 22.61 -14.27 33.52
CA ALA A 793 23.87 -14.27 34.25
C ALA A 793 23.98 -15.44 35.23
N ARG A 794 22.94 -15.70 36.02
CA ARG A 794 22.92 -16.86 36.93
C ARG A 794 23.05 -18.19 36.18
N ALA A 795 22.33 -18.35 35.07
CA ALA A 795 22.36 -19.58 34.29
C ALA A 795 23.77 -19.87 33.73
N VAL A 796 24.45 -18.86 33.17
CA VAL A 796 25.80 -19.04 32.63
C VAL A 796 26.83 -19.24 33.75
N LEU A 797 26.79 -18.42 34.81
CA LEU A 797 27.77 -18.50 35.89
C LEU A 797 27.66 -19.84 36.66
N ALA A 798 26.48 -20.42 36.76
CA ALA A 798 26.28 -21.74 37.37
C ALA A 798 26.81 -22.89 36.50
N ALA A 799 26.97 -22.69 35.19
CA ALA A 799 27.49 -23.69 34.25
C ALA A 799 29.02 -23.66 34.13
N LEU A 800 29.68 -22.65 34.70
CA LEU A 800 31.14 -22.54 34.64
C LEU A 800 31.83 -23.57 35.55
N PRO A 801 32.95 -24.15 35.10
CA PRO A 801 33.70 -25.11 35.89
C PRO A 801 34.49 -24.42 37.02
N GLY A 802 35.08 -25.21 37.91
CA GLY A 802 35.98 -24.70 38.95
C GLY A 802 37.27 -24.07 38.38
N PRO A 803 38.07 -23.37 39.21
CA PRO A 803 39.33 -22.76 38.80
C PRO A 803 40.28 -23.78 38.15
N GLY A 804 40.94 -23.42 37.05
CA GLY A 804 41.93 -24.27 36.34
C GLY A 804 41.39 -25.08 35.16
N ALA A 805 40.07 -25.24 35.03
CA ALA A 805 39.40 -25.94 33.92
C ALA A 805 39.22 -25.04 32.68
N THR A 806 40.34 -24.71 32.02
CA THR A 806 40.37 -23.69 30.94
C THR A 806 39.63 -24.12 29.68
N ALA A 807 39.63 -25.41 29.35
CA ALA A 807 38.96 -25.96 28.17
C ALA A 807 37.42 -25.94 28.33
N GLU A 808 36.92 -26.38 29.49
CA GLU A 808 35.49 -26.36 29.81
C GLU A 808 34.98 -24.92 29.93
N ARG A 809 35.76 -24.03 30.55
CA ARG A 809 35.44 -22.60 30.62
C ARG A 809 35.27 -22.00 29.22
N ARG A 810 36.20 -22.30 28.31
CA ARG A 810 36.14 -21.87 26.91
C ARG A 810 34.88 -22.41 26.23
N GLN A 811 34.56 -23.68 26.44
CA GLN A 811 33.37 -24.32 25.86
C GLN A 811 32.08 -23.62 26.29
N VAL A 812 31.90 -23.34 27.59
CA VAL A 812 30.70 -22.65 28.11
C VAL A 812 30.51 -21.28 27.45
N PHE A 813 31.58 -20.48 27.28
CA PHE A 813 31.46 -19.19 26.62
C PHE A 813 31.29 -19.29 25.10
N SER A 814 31.83 -20.34 24.47
CA SER A 814 31.56 -20.64 23.06
C SER A 814 30.09 -20.98 22.84
N ASP A 815 29.50 -21.82 23.70
CA ASP A 815 28.09 -22.20 23.65
C ASP A 815 27.18 -21.01 23.95
N LEU A 816 27.55 -20.15 24.90
CA LEU A 816 26.85 -18.88 25.12
C LEU A 816 26.87 -18.02 23.85
N LEU A 817 28.04 -17.83 23.24
CA LEU A 817 28.15 -16.98 22.05
C LEU A 817 27.32 -17.54 20.88
N TRP A 818 27.34 -18.87 20.69
CA TRP A 818 26.47 -19.55 19.75
C TRP A 818 24.99 -19.30 20.05
N ALA A 819 24.58 -19.45 21.32
CA ALA A 819 23.19 -19.24 21.74
C ALA A 819 22.74 -17.78 21.52
N LEU A 820 23.62 -16.81 21.75
CA LEU A 820 23.34 -15.40 21.47
C LEU A 820 23.14 -15.16 19.96
N ILE A 821 24.06 -15.63 19.11
CA ILE A 821 24.00 -15.42 17.64
C ILE A 821 22.77 -16.11 17.01
N THR A 822 22.38 -17.27 17.52
CA THR A 822 21.23 -18.04 17.01
C THR A 822 19.90 -17.60 17.61
N SER A 823 19.91 -16.66 18.57
CA SER A 823 18.70 -16.16 19.21
C SER A 823 17.83 -15.28 18.29
N PRO A 824 16.50 -15.25 18.52
CA PRO A 824 15.64 -14.25 17.88
C PRO A 824 16.06 -12.81 18.19
N GLU A 825 16.57 -12.51 19.39
CA GLU A 825 16.99 -11.16 19.75
C GLU A 825 18.17 -10.65 18.90
N PHE A 826 19.03 -11.57 18.44
CA PHE A 826 20.10 -11.24 17.51
C PHE A 826 19.59 -11.01 16.09
N ALA A 827 18.70 -11.88 15.61
CA ALA A 827 18.16 -11.85 14.25
C ALA A 827 17.14 -10.72 13.99
N PHE A 828 16.61 -10.10 15.03
CA PHE A 828 15.63 -9.02 14.96
C PHE A 828 16.15 -7.74 15.61
N ASN A 829 15.96 -6.63 14.91
CA ASN A 829 16.02 -5.31 15.52
C ASN A 829 14.74 -5.13 16.36
N HIS A 830 14.84 -4.55 17.57
CA HIS A 830 13.78 -4.50 18.60
C HIS A 830 13.66 -3.12 19.27
#